data_AF-A0A8S3A2Y9-F1
#
_entry.id   AF-A0A8S3A2Y9-F1
#
_cell.length_a   1.000
_cell.length_b   1.000
_cell.length_c   1.000
_cell.angle_alpha   90.00
_cell.angle_beta   90.00
_cell.angle_gamma   90.00
#
_symmetry.space_group_name_H-M   'P 1'
#
loop_
_entity.id
_entity.type
_entity.pdbx_description
1 polymer ?
#
loop_
_entity_poly.entity_id
_entity_poly.type
_entity_poly.pdbx_seq_one_letter_code
_entity_poly.pdbx_strand_id
1 'polypeptide(L)'
;MNQKLCNDPRFERLKFHSIEIPNLMDLFEFLVLPSRDDMTRALSLYCYFSEFRQKTYPDILTNINCDDAFGVYFASHSSTMKESLQKIRDQAELDKQKKIQEVKQAKGIYTCLMDSIKYLSCKCTYEYNGYGSYYITCGKCRIQKEACDIKVNIFECPIPSDHVGALAVIFELQMPIEIRIYRDIIWQFINRPKPNLNHRMYEWLSVPPHASKLGPFYTGPKNNKVKLLSSTKSVTQTHYSSPLIALAPESDFLYENSLKIQISPTSTIAIKDECLALTPQLDHPDYKQLQFTINNTQFVQNHVIAKLCQCSARVKPTQFVEFGSFRSGHRLQWWNLLAMLELDSLPIAEESITILIMHSILQYGPLAMDGKSSDNSWCSDSHEQLLEDHFVDEFITRLDYRLDDCELNWQNELVLLVVTMITMRMLTICNSTREDKVANLAVKCRRIGEKWIDLISETIKFTFSPDFNEIENLRLKMVTIGISCILTFSTHSNRIHCLLSSNEHVISLLKAATNTHDNIILNKTQSNISTFVRNMMRFSERTLVMVQPIVAKFLQKTSFKSLNDFAAIYWAVIRSKGTMNGQWHKRTEDVYDGWYDCRYESRYISINCIRGTFLVDGMTIGFLPENITTNELFVRVFEKHIFEVQLAESSKTYITKHTYHGNGQVQYEFHVNDQTKHLTITERHITTNERFQLIPHSHFQTELPDFFVSNHSHWLNKRSRIVEFRPIHFKEAYFLDHKPYVLSLTTGYIVTNDMTNEQRLVNQSSPLFDTLFNQYFVRLDSKPYVYMMGEHISQSDIIIHIHLSRLGIAFKYNT
;
A
#
# COMPACT_ATOMS: atom_id res chain seq x y z
N MET A 1 -22.38 -9.31 -14.44
CA MET A 1 -22.67 -8.66 -15.74
C MET A 1 -23.16 -9.67 -16.76
N ASN A 2 -22.40 -10.72 -17.08
CA ASN A 2 -22.83 -11.75 -18.03
C ASN A 2 -24.25 -12.27 -17.76
N GLN A 3 -24.60 -12.66 -16.52
CA GLN A 3 -25.96 -13.08 -16.19
C GLN A 3 -27.05 -12.08 -16.62
N LYS A 4 -26.81 -10.76 -16.47
CA LYS A 4 -27.73 -9.72 -16.93
C LYS A 4 -27.86 -9.69 -18.46
N LEU A 5 -26.74 -9.89 -19.17
CA LEU A 5 -26.73 -9.94 -20.64
C LEU A 5 -27.42 -11.20 -21.16
N CYS A 6 -27.15 -12.35 -20.55
CA CYS A 6 -27.83 -13.61 -20.87
C CYS A 6 -29.36 -13.50 -20.71
N ASN A 7 -29.84 -12.70 -19.76
CA ASN A 7 -31.27 -12.48 -19.55
C ASN A 7 -31.87 -11.40 -20.47
N ASP A 8 -31.06 -10.66 -21.22
CA ASP A 8 -31.53 -9.72 -22.24
C ASP A 8 -31.87 -10.51 -23.52
N PRO A 9 -33.12 -10.45 -24.04
CA PRO A 9 -33.51 -11.17 -25.25
C PRO A 9 -32.62 -10.87 -26.46
N ARG A 10 -31.98 -9.69 -26.52
CA ARG A 10 -31.05 -9.33 -27.60
C ARG A 10 -29.78 -10.17 -27.58
N PHE A 11 -29.36 -10.64 -26.41
CA PHE A 11 -28.07 -11.32 -26.20
C PHE A 11 -28.23 -12.74 -25.65
N GLU A 12 -29.42 -13.33 -25.75
CA GLU A 12 -29.74 -14.65 -25.18
C GLU A 12 -28.74 -15.74 -25.59
N ARG A 13 -28.20 -15.68 -26.82
CA ARG A 13 -27.22 -16.67 -27.29
C ARG A 13 -25.98 -16.74 -26.39
N LEU A 14 -25.62 -15.69 -25.65
CA LEU A 14 -24.51 -15.69 -24.68
C LEU A 14 -24.61 -16.81 -23.64
N LYS A 15 -25.81 -17.32 -23.33
CA LYS A 15 -25.99 -18.48 -22.43
C LYS A 15 -25.26 -19.74 -22.90
N PHE A 16 -24.96 -19.81 -24.20
CA PHE A 16 -24.37 -20.95 -24.88
C PHE A 16 -22.93 -20.69 -25.36
N HIS A 17 -22.39 -19.51 -25.08
CA HIS A 17 -20.98 -19.16 -25.38
C HIS A 17 -20.08 -19.49 -24.20
N SER A 18 -18.91 -20.03 -24.49
CA SER A 18 -17.92 -20.33 -23.47
C SER A 18 -17.35 -19.05 -22.85
N ILE A 19 -16.85 -19.14 -21.63
CA ILE A 19 -16.04 -18.10 -21.00
C ILE A 19 -14.67 -18.71 -20.71
N GLU A 20 -13.68 -18.34 -21.51
CA GLU A 20 -12.34 -18.91 -21.45
C GLU A 20 -11.36 -17.93 -20.82
N ILE A 21 -11.21 -18.02 -19.49
CA ILE A 21 -10.15 -17.32 -18.75
C ILE A 21 -9.07 -18.36 -18.41
N PRO A 22 -7.89 -18.31 -19.04
CA PRO A 22 -6.85 -19.31 -18.86
C PRO A 22 -6.41 -19.44 -17.39
N ASN A 23 -6.17 -20.67 -16.95
CA ASN A 23 -5.76 -21.04 -15.58
C ASN A 23 -6.70 -20.60 -14.44
N LEU A 24 -7.83 -19.95 -14.73
CA LEU A 24 -8.71 -19.39 -13.68
C LEU A 24 -9.20 -20.45 -12.70
N MET A 25 -9.56 -21.62 -13.21
CA MET A 25 -10.05 -22.73 -12.39
C MET A 25 -8.99 -23.21 -11.40
N ASP A 26 -7.74 -23.29 -11.86
CA ASP A 26 -6.60 -23.71 -11.05
C ASP A 26 -6.26 -22.65 -9.98
N LEU A 27 -6.59 -21.37 -10.21
CA LEU A 27 -6.31 -20.30 -9.25
C LEU A 27 -7.21 -20.32 -8.01
N PHE A 28 -8.38 -20.98 -8.07
CA PHE A 28 -9.32 -20.99 -6.94
C PHE A 28 -8.72 -21.63 -5.69
N GLU A 29 -7.89 -22.66 -5.84
CA GLU A 29 -7.24 -23.30 -4.68
C GLU A 29 -6.24 -22.38 -3.99
N PHE A 30 -5.69 -21.39 -4.70
CA PHE A 30 -4.68 -20.46 -4.20
C PHE A 30 -5.27 -19.25 -3.48
N LEU A 31 -6.58 -19.04 -3.54
CA LEU A 31 -7.22 -17.89 -2.92
C LEU A 31 -7.08 -17.94 -1.40
N VAL A 32 -6.76 -16.79 -0.80
CA VAL A 32 -6.74 -16.60 0.65
C VAL A 32 -8.09 -16.03 1.06
N LEU A 33 -8.95 -16.88 1.63
CA LEU A 33 -10.37 -16.58 1.87
C LEU A 33 -10.65 -16.56 3.38
N PRO A 34 -10.51 -15.39 4.05
CA PRO A 34 -10.62 -15.31 5.50
C PRO A 34 -12.06 -15.52 6.02
N SER A 35 -13.09 -15.25 5.20
CA SER A 35 -14.48 -15.35 5.61
C SER A 35 -15.23 -16.49 4.91
N ARG A 36 -16.27 -17.02 5.57
CA ARG A 36 -17.20 -18.00 4.99
C ARG A 36 -17.88 -17.46 3.74
N ASP A 37 -18.20 -16.17 3.74
CA ASP A 37 -18.79 -15.46 2.62
C ASP A 37 -17.89 -15.44 1.38
N ASP A 38 -16.59 -15.23 1.59
CA ASP A 38 -15.59 -15.32 0.53
C ASP A 38 -15.50 -16.75 -0.02
N MET A 39 -15.55 -17.76 0.85
CA MET A 39 -15.56 -19.18 0.44
C MET A 39 -16.82 -19.53 -0.37
N THR A 40 -18.00 -19.10 0.08
CA THR A 40 -19.27 -19.28 -0.66
C THR A 40 -19.23 -18.57 -2.01
N ARG A 41 -18.71 -17.35 -2.06
CA ARG A 41 -18.52 -16.60 -3.32
C ARG A 41 -17.54 -17.30 -4.25
N ALA A 42 -16.43 -17.80 -3.72
CA ALA A 42 -15.43 -18.53 -4.49
C ALA A 42 -16.04 -19.79 -5.11
N LEU A 43 -16.76 -20.60 -4.33
CA LEU A 43 -17.48 -21.77 -4.86
C LEU A 43 -18.50 -21.37 -5.93
N SER A 44 -19.30 -20.33 -5.68
CA SER A 44 -20.31 -19.86 -6.64
C SER A 44 -19.67 -19.42 -7.96
N LEU A 45 -18.54 -18.71 -7.90
CA LEU A 45 -17.78 -18.30 -9.08
C LEU A 45 -17.12 -19.50 -9.77
N TYR A 46 -16.56 -20.44 -9.02
CA TYR A 46 -15.97 -21.67 -9.56
C TYR A 46 -17.03 -22.47 -10.33
N CYS A 47 -18.19 -22.75 -9.73
CA CYS A 47 -19.30 -23.44 -10.39
C CYS A 47 -19.76 -22.68 -11.64
N TYR A 48 -19.89 -21.36 -11.55
CA TYR A 48 -20.29 -20.51 -12.66
C TYR A 48 -19.29 -20.59 -13.83
N PHE A 49 -17.99 -20.41 -13.59
CA PHE A 49 -16.98 -20.49 -14.65
C PHE A 49 -16.78 -21.92 -15.16
N SER A 50 -16.93 -22.94 -14.32
CA SER A 50 -16.92 -24.34 -14.73
C SER A 50 -18.05 -24.65 -15.71
N GLU A 51 -19.26 -24.20 -15.41
CA GLU A 51 -20.43 -24.35 -16.29
C GLU A 51 -20.21 -23.62 -17.63
N PHE A 52 -19.72 -22.38 -17.58
CA PHE A 52 -19.48 -21.60 -18.79
C PHE A 52 -18.31 -22.13 -19.63
N ARG A 53 -17.29 -22.76 -19.03
CA ARG A 53 -16.20 -23.39 -19.79
C ARG A 53 -16.67 -24.56 -20.65
N GLN A 54 -17.77 -25.22 -20.26
CA GLN A 54 -18.32 -26.39 -20.96
C GLN A 54 -19.34 -26.03 -22.05
N LYS A 55 -19.59 -24.74 -22.30
CA LYS A 55 -20.55 -24.31 -23.32
C LYS A 55 -20.01 -24.55 -24.73
N THR A 56 -20.92 -24.80 -25.66
CA THR A 56 -20.61 -25.31 -27.00
C THR A 56 -20.00 -24.25 -27.93
N TYR A 57 -20.44 -22.99 -27.84
CA TYR A 57 -19.99 -21.95 -28.75
C TYR A 57 -18.72 -21.24 -28.25
N PRO A 58 -17.90 -20.68 -29.15
CA PRO A 58 -16.63 -20.04 -28.78
C PRO A 58 -16.79 -18.85 -27.83
N ASP A 59 -15.76 -18.55 -27.05
CA ASP A 59 -15.69 -17.35 -26.22
C ASP A 59 -15.73 -16.06 -27.07
N ILE A 60 -16.18 -14.96 -26.47
CA ILE A 60 -16.31 -13.67 -27.17
C ILE A 60 -14.97 -13.02 -27.55
N LEU A 61 -13.84 -13.57 -27.12
CA LEU A 61 -12.48 -13.17 -27.48
C LEU A 61 -11.78 -14.15 -28.43
N THR A 62 -12.28 -15.37 -28.60
CA THR A 62 -11.62 -16.41 -29.42
C THR A 62 -12.49 -16.78 -30.61
N ASN A 63 -11.85 -17.22 -31.71
CA ASN A 63 -12.55 -17.68 -32.93
C ASN A 63 -13.68 -16.74 -33.42
N ILE A 64 -13.48 -15.42 -33.34
CA ILE A 64 -14.51 -14.42 -33.64
C ILE A 64 -14.98 -14.38 -35.12
N ASN A 65 -14.33 -15.16 -35.99
CA ASN A 65 -14.62 -15.26 -37.42
C ASN A 65 -15.02 -16.70 -37.81
N CYS A 66 -16.03 -17.24 -37.14
CA CYS A 66 -16.69 -18.51 -37.51
C CYS A 66 -18.21 -18.37 -37.38
N ASP A 67 -18.98 -19.27 -38.00
CA ASP A 67 -20.45 -19.25 -37.96
C ASP A 67 -21.02 -19.30 -36.54
N ASP A 68 -20.31 -19.99 -35.64
CA ASP A 68 -20.72 -20.15 -34.25
C ASP A 68 -20.33 -18.97 -33.35
N ALA A 69 -19.51 -18.03 -33.83
CA ALA A 69 -19.09 -16.87 -33.07
C ALA A 69 -20.28 -15.96 -32.73
N PHE A 70 -20.29 -15.42 -31.51
CA PHE A 70 -21.41 -14.59 -31.03
C PHE A 70 -21.70 -13.43 -31.97
N GLY A 71 -20.64 -12.74 -32.41
CA GLY A 71 -20.73 -11.58 -33.28
C GLY A 71 -21.32 -11.88 -34.66
N VAL A 72 -20.88 -12.99 -35.27
CA VAL A 72 -21.37 -13.42 -36.59
C VAL A 72 -22.86 -13.77 -36.52
N TYR A 73 -23.26 -14.54 -35.51
CA TYR A 73 -24.68 -14.85 -35.30
C TYR A 73 -25.52 -13.60 -35.03
N PHE A 74 -25.03 -12.71 -34.16
CA PHE A 74 -25.75 -11.48 -33.84
C PHE A 74 -25.94 -10.60 -35.09
N ALA A 75 -24.88 -10.44 -35.90
CA ALA A 75 -24.94 -9.66 -37.13
C ALA A 75 -25.87 -10.27 -38.19
N SER A 76 -25.92 -11.60 -38.33
CA SER A 76 -26.81 -12.25 -39.31
C SER A 76 -28.30 -12.07 -38.97
N HIS A 77 -28.62 -11.89 -37.69
CA HIS A 77 -29.99 -11.65 -37.20
C HIS A 77 -30.34 -10.16 -37.04
N SER A 78 -29.37 -9.25 -37.15
CA SER A 78 -29.60 -7.81 -37.09
C SER A 78 -29.91 -7.23 -38.48
N SER A 79 -31.11 -6.67 -38.67
CA SER A 79 -31.47 -5.97 -39.91
C SER A 79 -30.55 -4.76 -40.16
N THR A 80 -30.29 -3.95 -39.13
CA THR A 80 -29.44 -2.76 -39.21
C THR A 80 -28.00 -3.08 -39.65
N MET A 81 -27.40 -4.15 -39.10
CA MET A 81 -26.04 -4.56 -39.49
C MET A 81 -26.03 -5.12 -40.91
N LYS A 82 -27.05 -5.89 -41.32
CA LYS A 82 -27.17 -6.38 -42.70
C LYS A 82 -27.35 -5.25 -43.71
N GLU A 83 -28.17 -4.25 -43.41
CA GLU A 83 -28.32 -3.05 -44.25
C GLU A 83 -27.02 -2.26 -44.36
N SER A 84 -26.29 -2.11 -43.25
CA SER A 84 -24.98 -1.45 -43.23
C SER A 84 -23.96 -2.22 -44.07
N LEU A 85 -23.93 -3.55 -43.93
CA LEU A 85 -23.08 -4.43 -44.73
C LEU A 85 -23.40 -4.35 -46.22
N GLN A 86 -24.69 -4.32 -46.58
CA GLN A 86 -25.11 -4.18 -47.98
C GLN A 86 -24.68 -2.83 -48.55
N LYS A 87 -24.86 -1.72 -47.81
CA LYS A 87 -24.38 -0.39 -48.22
C LYS A 87 -22.87 -0.36 -48.45
N ILE A 88 -22.09 -1.02 -47.59
CA ILE A 88 -20.63 -1.14 -47.76
C ILE A 88 -20.30 -1.91 -49.05
N ARG A 89 -21.00 -3.01 -49.31
CA ARG A 89 -20.78 -3.84 -50.52
C ARG A 89 -21.16 -3.12 -51.80
N ASP A 90 -22.31 -2.45 -51.82
CA ASP A 90 -22.77 -1.67 -52.97
C ASP A 90 -21.78 -0.55 -53.29
N GLN A 91 -21.31 0.18 -52.27
CA GLN A 91 -20.29 1.22 -52.45
C GLN A 91 -18.94 0.63 -52.90
N ALA A 92 -18.53 -0.52 -52.36
CA ALA A 92 -17.31 -1.20 -52.76
C ALA A 92 -17.36 -1.65 -54.23
N GLU A 93 -18.51 -2.14 -54.70
CA GLU A 93 -18.69 -2.51 -56.10
C GLU A 93 -18.67 -1.27 -57.02
N LEU A 94 -19.33 -0.18 -56.64
CA LEU A 94 -19.23 1.10 -57.36
C LEU A 94 -17.79 1.60 -57.45
N ASP A 95 -17.05 1.54 -56.34
CA ASP A 95 -15.64 1.95 -56.28
C ASP A 95 -14.76 1.03 -57.15
N LYS A 96 -15.05 -0.28 -57.17
CA LYS A 96 -14.39 -1.27 -58.04
C LYS A 96 -14.62 -0.97 -59.52
N GLN A 97 -15.87 -0.70 -59.92
CA GLN A 97 -16.20 -0.33 -61.30
C GLN A 97 -15.53 0.99 -61.71
N LYS A 98 -15.52 1.99 -60.81
CA LYS A 98 -14.80 3.24 -61.03
C LYS A 98 -13.30 3.01 -61.21
N LYS A 99 -12.70 2.12 -60.42
CA LYS A 99 -11.28 1.75 -60.57
C LYS A 99 -11.01 1.07 -61.91
N ILE A 100 -11.88 0.16 -62.36
CA ILE A 100 -11.76 -0.48 -63.67
C ILE A 100 -11.74 0.58 -64.78
N GLN A 101 -12.64 1.57 -64.72
CA GLN A 101 -12.67 2.67 -65.69
C GLN A 101 -11.40 3.54 -65.64
N GLU A 102 -10.93 3.88 -64.44
CA GLU A 102 -9.69 4.63 -64.22
C GLU A 102 -8.47 3.91 -64.82
N VAL A 103 -8.35 2.60 -64.59
CA VAL A 103 -7.27 1.77 -65.16
C VAL A 103 -7.35 1.70 -66.69
N LYS A 104 -8.56 1.52 -67.24
CA LYS A 104 -8.77 1.51 -68.71
C LYS A 104 -8.40 2.84 -69.34
N GLN A 105 -8.80 3.95 -68.73
CA GLN A 105 -8.45 5.29 -69.20
C GLN A 105 -6.94 5.52 -69.14
N ALA A 106 -6.28 5.15 -68.03
CA ALA A 106 -4.84 5.27 -67.86
C ALA A 106 -4.07 4.43 -68.90
N LYS A 107 -4.50 3.20 -69.17
CA LYS A 107 -3.94 2.35 -70.23
C LYS A 107 -4.16 2.93 -71.62
N GLY A 108 -5.33 3.52 -71.87
CA GLY A 108 -5.62 4.23 -73.12
C GLY A 108 -4.68 5.42 -73.33
N ILE A 109 -4.49 6.27 -72.31
CA ILE A 109 -3.56 7.39 -72.33
C ILE A 109 -2.12 6.90 -72.57
N TYR A 110 -1.69 5.87 -71.84
CA TYR A 110 -0.37 5.25 -72.04
C TYR A 110 -0.18 4.80 -73.49
N THR A 111 -1.16 4.10 -74.06
CA THR A 111 -1.10 3.63 -75.45
C THR A 111 -1.01 4.78 -76.43
N CYS A 112 -1.82 5.84 -76.27
CA CYS A 112 -1.75 7.04 -77.10
C CYS A 112 -0.39 7.74 -77.02
N LEU A 113 0.16 7.90 -75.82
CA LEU A 113 1.49 8.50 -75.63
C LEU A 113 2.57 7.64 -76.30
N MET A 114 2.52 6.31 -76.13
CA MET A 114 3.45 5.37 -76.76
C MET A 114 3.33 5.35 -78.29
N ASP A 115 2.12 5.47 -78.84
CA ASP A 115 1.90 5.58 -80.28
C ASP A 115 2.45 6.90 -80.84
N SER A 116 2.28 8.02 -80.11
CA SER A 116 2.84 9.31 -80.51
C SER A 116 4.38 9.32 -80.54
N ILE A 117 5.02 8.52 -79.67
CA ILE A 117 6.48 8.35 -79.61
C ILE A 117 7.03 7.63 -80.85
N LYS A 118 6.24 6.75 -81.50
CA LYS A 118 6.68 5.96 -82.67
C LYS A 118 7.18 6.84 -83.82
N TYR A 119 6.61 8.04 -83.95
CA TYR A 119 6.91 8.99 -85.04
C TYR A 119 7.91 10.09 -84.66
N LEU A 120 8.47 10.03 -83.44
CA LEU A 120 9.43 11.01 -82.93
C LEU A 120 10.85 10.41 -82.86
N SER A 121 11.86 11.20 -83.26
CA SER A 121 13.28 10.87 -83.06
C SER A 121 13.80 11.50 -81.76
N CYS A 122 14.68 10.78 -81.06
CA CYS A 122 15.31 11.29 -79.85
C CYS A 122 16.35 12.36 -80.22
N LYS A 123 16.23 13.57 -79.65
CA LYS A 123 17.14 14.71 -79.89
C LYS A 123 17.77 15.21 -78.59
N CYS A 124 17.97 14.35 -77.60
CA CYS A 124 18.51 14.78 -76.31
C CYS A 124 19.97 15.24 -76.47
N THR A 125 20.32 16.34 -75.82
CA THR A 125 21.66 16.93 -75.84
C THR A 125 22.15 17.18 -74.41
N TYR A 126 23.47 17.26 -74.25
CA TYR A 126 24.07 17.74 -73.01
C TYR A 126 24.55 19.18 -73.26
N GLU A 127 24.02 20.12 -72.49
CA GLU A 127 24.48 21.50 -72.50
C GLU A 127 25.33 21.77 -71.25
N TYR A 128 26.37 22.59 -71.42
CA TYR A 128 27.31 22.93 -70.37
C TYR A 128 27.23 24.44 -70.11
N ASN A 129 26.80 24.84 -68.91
CA ASN A 129 26.67 26.25 -68.54
C ASN A 129 27.67 26.67 -67.46
N GLY A 130 28.96 26.36 -67.61
CA GLY A 130 30.03 26.87 -66.72
C GLY A 130 29.99 26.42 -65.25
N TYR A 131 28.87 25.86 -64.76
CA TYR A 131 28.65 25.33 -63.42
C TYR A 131 28.33 23.82 -63.43
N GLY A 132 28.25 23.18 -64.61
CA GLY A 132 28.02 21.75 -64.78
C GLY A 132 27.40 21.41 -66.15
N SER A 133 27.37 20.12 -66.51
CA SER A 133 26.61 19.62 -67.66
C SER A 133 25.18 19.26 -67.23
N TYR A 134 24.16 19.79 -67.91
CA TYR A 134 22.77 19.37 -67.69
C TYR A 134 22.21 18.70 -68.95
N TYR A 135 21.42 17.64 -68.73
CA TYR A 135 20.81 16.83 -69.79
C TYR A 135 19.49 17.46 -70.23
N ILE A 136 19.40 17.85 -71.50
CA ILE A 136 18.17 18.38 -72.09
C ILE A 136 17.39 17.22 -72.68
N THR A 137 16.26 16.90 -72.05
CA THR A 137 15.34 15.89 -72.52
C THR A 137 14.61 16.40 -73.77
N CYS A 138 14.64 15.63 -74.85
CA CYS A 138 13.86 15.95 -76.03
C CYS A 138 12.37 15.63 -75.82
N GLY A 139 11.52 16.14 -76.72
CA GLY A 139 10.08 15.87 -76.69
C GLY A 139 9.72 14.38 -76.61
N LYS A 140 10.49 13.50 -77.27
CA LYS A 140 10.31 12.04 -77.20
C LYS A 140 10.53 11.50 -75.78
N CYS A 141 11.66 11.85 -75.14
CA CYS A 141 11.96 11.40 -73.78
C CYS A 141 11.03 12.01 -72.74
N ARG A 142 10.54 13.23 -72.97
CA ARG A 142 9.52 13.87 -72.13
C ARG A 142 8.21 13.09 -72.16
N ILE A 143 7.69 12.76 -73.35
CA ILE A 143 6.45 11.98 -73.52
C ILE A 143 6.63 10.54 -72.99
N GLN A 144 7.81 9.94 -73.18
CA GLN A 144 8.09 8.60 -72.64
C GLN A 144 8.11 8.61 -71.10
N LYS A 145 8.74 9.63 -70.50
CA LYS A 145 8.70 9.81 -69.05
C LYS A 145 7.27 10.06 -68.56
N GLU A 146 6.51 10.89 -69.25
CA GLU A 146 5.09 11.15 -68.96
C GLU A 146 4.26 9.86 -69.00
N ALA A 147 4.50 8.98 -69.97
CA ALA A 147 3.85 7.68 -70.04
C ALA A 147 4.27 6.74 -68.89
N CYS A 148 5.57 6.68 -68.56
CA CYS A 148 6.08 5.88 -67.45
C CYS A 148 5.65 6.41 -66.06
N ASP A 149 5.39 7.70 -65.94
CA ASP A 149 4.98 8.37 -64.70
C ASP A 149 3.45 8.28 -64.44
N ILE A 150 2.67 7.68 -65.36
CA ILE A 150 1.25 7.38 -65.11
C ILE A 150 1.14 6.40 -63.94
N LYS A 151 0.62 6.89 -62.82
CA LYS A 151 0.39 6.10 -61.61
C LYS A 151 -1.08 5.94 -61.33
N VAL A 152 -1.51 4.69 -61.22
CA VAL A 152 -2.82 4.31 -60.72
C VAL A 152 -2.60 3.47 -59.47
N ASN A 153 -3.24 3.85 -58.37
CA ASN A 153 -3.22 3.05 -57.15
C ASN A 153 -4.24 1.91 -57.28
N ILE A 154 -3.93 0.78 -56.66
CA ILE A 154 -4.84 -0.36 -56.59
C ILE A 154 -6.14 0.00 -55.85
N PHE A 155 -7.18 -0.76 -56.12
CA PHE A 155 -8.36 -0.87 -55.28
C PHE A 155 -8.19 -2.09 -54.37
N GLU A 156 -8.46 -1.93 -53.08
CA GLU A 156 -8.59 -3.04 -52.13
C GLU A 156 -9.98 -2.97 -51.50
N CYS A 157 -10.71 -4.09 -51.53
CA CYS A 157 -12.05 -4.17 -50.97
C CYS A 157 -12.01 -3.90 -49.44
N PRO A 158 -12.81 -2.95 -48.92
CA PRO A 158 -12.71 -2.53 -47.52
C PRO A 158 -13.16 -3.61 -46.53
N ILE A 159 -13.96 -4.58 -46.97
CA ILE A 159 -14.53 -5.66 -46.15
C ILE A 159 -14.23 -7.04 -46.79
N PRO A 160 -14.11 -8.13 -46.02
CA PRO A 160 -13.90 -9.46 -46.58
C PRO A 160 -15.02 -9.91 -47.51
N SER A 161 -14.64 -10.69 -48.53
CA SER A 161 -15.57 -11.24 -49.50
C SER A 161 -16.31 -12.47 -48.99
N ASP A 162 -15.72 -13.20 -48.04
CA ASP A 162 -16.41 -14.28 -47.35
C ASP A 162 -17.52 -13.72 -46.43
N HIS A 163 -18.64 -14.43 -46.39
CA HIS A 163 -19.84 -13.96 -45.68
C HIS A 163 -19.60 -13.85 -44.16
N VAL A 164 -18.91 -14.83 -43.58
CA VAL A 164 -18.62 -14.92 -42.14
C VAL A 164 -17.72 -13.77 -41.70
N GLY A 165 -16.64 -13.51 -42.43
CA GLY A 165 -15.71 -12.43 -42.15
C GLY A 165 -16.35 -11.06 -42.28
N ALA A 166 -17.20 -10.88 -43.29
CA ALA A 166 -17.96 -9.64 -43.44
C ALA A 166 -18.90 -9.39 -42.24
N LEU A 167 -19.58 -10.44 -41.75
CA LEU A 167 -20.44 -10.38 -40.56
C LEU A 167 -19.63 -10.11 -39.28
N ALA A 168 -18.47 -10.73 -39.13
CA ALA A 168 -17.57 -10.49 -37.99
C ALA A 168 -17.11 -9.02 -37.97
N VAL A 169 -16.68 -8.47 -39.11
CA VAL A 169 -16.23 -7.07 -39.21
C VAL A 169 -17.37 -6.11 -38.91
N ILE A 170 -18.56 -6.29 -39.48
CA ILE A 170 -19.69 -5.37 -39.22
C ILE A 170 -20.14 -5.42 -37.76
N PHE A 171 -20.10 -6.60 -37.12
CA PHE A 171 -20.36 -6.73 -35.70
C PHE A 171 -19.37 -5.92 -34.87
N GLU A 172 -18.06 -5.99 -35.16
CA GLU A 172 -17.04 -5.23 -34.43
C GLU A 172 -17.22 -3.72 -34.56
N LEU A 173 -17.62 -3.25 -35.75
CA LEU A 173 -17.90 -1.84 -36.02
C LEU A 173 -19.13 -1.34 -35.26
N GLN A 174 -20.19 -2.15 -35.21
CA GLN A 174 -21.50 -1.77 -34.68
C GLN A 174 -21.86 -2.46 -33.36
N MET A 175 -20.87 -3.02 -32.65
CA MET A 175 -21.10 -3.82 -31.44
C MET A 175 -21.88 -3.03 -30.38
N PRO A 176 -22.95 -3.62 -29.80
CA PRO A 176 -23.67 -3.05 -28.67
C PRO A 176 -22.73 -2.70 -27.51
N ILE A 177 -22.94 -1.55 -26.87
CA ILE A 177 -22.04 -1.03 -25.84
C ILE A 177 -21.93 -1.98 -24.63
N GLU A 178 -23.00 -2.69 -24.32
CA GLU A 178 -23.06 -3.65 -23.21
C GLU A 178 -22.15 -4.86 -23.46
N ILE A 179 -22.14 -5.39 -24.69
CA ILE A 179 -21.24 -6.47 -25.10
C ILE A 179 -19.80 -5.98 -25.12
N ARG A 180 -19.57 -4.75 -25.59
CA ARG A 180 -18.25 -4.13 -25.63
C ARG A 180 -17.63 -3.99 -24.23
N ILE A 181 -18.39 -3.48 -23.27
CA ILE A 181 -17.95 -3.37 -21.87
C ILE A 181 -17.68 -4.76 -21.30
N TYR A 182 -18.57 -5.73 -21.56
CA TYR A 182 -18.40 -7.10 -21.08
C TYR A 182 -17.11 -7.73 -21.62
N ARG A 183 -16.83 -7.54 -22.91
CA ARG A 183 -15.63 -8.02 -23.57
C ARG A 183 -14.36 -7.39 -23.00
N ASP A 184 -14.38 -6.08 -22.75
CA ASP A 184 -13.26 -5.37 -22.11
C ASP A 184 -12.99 -5.85 -20.67
N ILE A 185 -14.03 -6.30 -19.95
CA ILE A 185 -13.86 -6.92 -18.62
C ILE A 185 -13.15 -8.27 -18.74
N ILE A 186 -13.63 -9.18 -19.60
CA ILE A 186 -13.00 -10.51 -19.77
C ILE A 186 -11.55 -10.35 -20.25
N TRP A 187 -11.29 -9.46 -21.21
CA TRP A 187 -9.95 -9.20 -21.70
C TRP A 187 -9.01 -8.69 -20.60
N GLN A 188 -9.51 -7.83 -19.68
CA GLN A 188 -8.74 -7.36 -18.52
C GLN A 188 -8.50 -8.45 -17.48
N PHE A 189 -9.35 -9.47 -17.37
CA PHE A 189 -9.04 -10.63 -16.52
C PHE A 189 -7.87 -11.43 -17.08
N ILE A 190 -7.76 -11.55 -18.41
CA ILE A 190 -6.70 -12.32 -19.07
C ILE A 190 -5.34 -11.59 -19.10
N ASN A 191 -5.31 -10.25 -19.23
CA ASN A 191 -4.11 -9.46 -19.55
C ASN A 191 -3.52 -8.61 -18.41
N ARG A 192 -3.69 -8.98 -17.14
CA ARG A 192 -3.16 -8.18 -16.02
C ARG A 192 -1.62 -8.27 -15.95
N PRO A 193 -0.87 -7.26 -15.45
CA PRO A 193 -1.15 -5.83 -15.42
C PRO A 193 -0.64 -5.08 -16.67
N LYS A 194 0.07 -5.75 -17.60
CA LYS A 194 0.62 -5.13 -18.81
C LYS A 194 0.46 -6.05 -20.04
N PRO A 195 -0.32 -5.64 -21.06
CA PRO A 195 -0.36 -6.37 -22.32
C PRO A 195 0.95 -6.21 -23.08
N ASN A 196 1.69 -7.31 -23.30
CA ASN A 196 2.84 -7.30 -24.20
C ASN A 196 2.36 -7.48 -25.64
N LEU A 197 2.42 -6.41 -26.45
CA LEU A 197 2.23 -6.48 -27.89
C LEU A 197 3.55 -6.89 -28.55
N ASN A 198 3.87 -8.19 -28.52
CA ASN A 198 5.12 -8.70 -29.14
C ASN A 198 5.07 -8.75 -30.69
N HIS A 199 3.98 -8.33 -31.32
CA HIS A 199 3.83 -8.34 -32.77
C HIS A 199 3.27 -7.03 -33.31
N ARG A 200 3.79 -6.60 -34.46
CA ARG A 200 3.28 -5.44 -35.21
C ARG A 200 1.91 -5.79 -35.78
N MET A 201 0.85 -5.32 -35.10
CA MET A 201 -0.54 -5.46 -35.56
C MET A 201 -1.04 -4.15 -36.16
N TYR A 202 -2.00 -4.26 -37.07
CA TYR A 202 -2.59 -3.13 -37.78
C TYR A 202 -4.05 -2.94 -37.36
N GLU A 203 -4.38 -1.79 -36.77
CA GLU A 203 -5.76 -1.45 -36.41
C GLU A 203 -6.56 -1.09 -37.67
N TRP A 204 -7.66 -1.79 -37.92
CA TRP A 204 -8.43 -1.67 -39.18
C TRP A 204 -8.86 -0.22 -39.45
N LEU A 205 -9.36 0.45 -38.42
CA LEU A 205 -9.81 1.85 -38.51
C LEU A 205 -8.67 2.87 -38.51
N SER A 206 -7.41 2.43 -38.53
CA SER A 206 -6.22 3.26 -38.69
C SER A 206 -5.49 3.01 -40.02
N VAL A 207 -5.95 2.06 -40.84
CA VAL A 207 -5.30 1.68 -42.12
C VAL A 207 -6.14 2.18 -43.30
N PRO A 208 -5.64 3.10 -44.15
CA PRO A 208 -6.28 3.41 -45.43
C PRO A 208 -6.24 2.20 -46.38
N PRO A 209 -7.27 1.96 -47.21
CA PRO A 209 -8.51 2.73 -47.34
C PRO A 209 -9.59 2.37 -46.30
N HIS A 210 -9.41 1.27 -45.55
CA HIS A 210 -10.37 0.73 -44.58
C HIS A 210 -10.86 1.77 -43.56
N ALA A 211 -9.95 2.58 -43.00
CA ALA A 211 -10.30 3.67 -42.08
C ALA A 211 -11.36 4.62 -42.66
N SER A 212 -11.17 5.05 -43.91
CA SER A 212 -12.10 5.99 -44.57
C SER A 212 -13.42 5.33 -45.01
N LYS A 213 -13.38 4.06 -45.39
CA LYS A 213 -14.55 3.34 -45.93
C LYS A 213 -15.42 2.72 -44.84
N LEU A 214 -14.81 2.26 -43.74
CA LEU A 214 -15.50 1.61 -42.62
C LEU A 214 -15.75 2.56 -41.44
N GLY A 215 -14.94 3.62 -41.29
CA GLY A 215 -15.06 4.59 -40.19
C GLY A 215 -16.47 5.17 -39.99
N PRO A 216 -17.22 5.53 -41.05
CA PRO A 216 -18.59 6.03 -40.92
C PRO A 216 -19.58 5.03 -40.28
N PHE A 217 -19.27 3.73 -40.30
CA PHE A 217 -20.12 2.68 -39.73
C PHE A 217 -19.76 2.32 -38.29
N TYR A 218 -18.69 2.90 -37.73
CA TYR A 218 -18.25 2.64 -36.36
C TYR A 218 -19.11 3.39 -35.34
N THR A 219 -19.72 2.66 -34.39
CA THR A 219 -20.61 3.24 -33.37
C THR A 219 -20.04 3.21 -31.95
N GLY A 220 -18.83 2.69 -31.77
CA GLY A 220 -18.19 2.55 -30.45
C GLY A 220 -17.46 3.80 -29.96
N PRO A 221 -17.10 3.86 -28.66
CA PRO A 221 -16.23 4.91 -28.14
C PRO A 221 -14.77 4.66 -28.56
N LYS A 222 -13.95 5.72 -28.68
CA LYS A 222 -12.56 5.60 -29.15
C LYS A 222 -11.61 4.86 -28.18
N ASN A 223 -11.95 4.78 -26.89
CA ASN A 223 -11.07 4.30 -25.82
C ASN A 223 -11.44 2.89 -25.32
N ASN A 224 -11.49 1.89 -26.21
CA ASN A 224 -11.74 0.49 -25.83
C ASN A 224 -10.43 -0.29 -25.65
N LYS A 225 -10.46 -1.31 -24.79
CA LYS A 225 -9.33 -2.25 -24.63
C LYS A 225 -9.26 -3.24 -25.79
N VAL A 226 -10.41 -3.77 -26.22
CA VAL A 226 -10.48 -4.72 -27.33
C VAL A 226 -10.86 -4.03 -28.64
N LYS A 227 -9.95 -4.09 -29.62
CA LYS A 227 -10.06 -3.46 -30.94
C LYS A 227 -9.98 -4.50 -32.05
N LEU A 228 -10.56 -4.20 -33.22
CA LEU A 228 -10.41 -4.99 -34.45
C LEU A 228 -9.03 -4.69 -35.10
N LEU A 229 -8.21 -5.73 -35.19
CA LEU A 229 -6.83 -5.70 -35.64
C LEU A 229 -6.60 -6.69 -36.80
N SER A 230 -5.43 -6.58 -37.44
CA SER A 230 -4.94 -7.50 -38.45
C SER A 230 -3.45 -7.81 -38.25
N SER A 231 -3.09 -9.07 -38.48
CA SER A 231 -1.69 -9.52 -38.56
C SER A 231 -1.05 -9.27 -39.92
N THR A 232 -1.85 -9.07 -40.97
CA THR A 232 -1.40 -8.73 -42.33
C THR A 232 -1.57 -7.24 -42.60
N LYS A 233 -0.67 -6.68 -43.40
CA LYS A 233 -0.73 -5.30 -43.87
C LYS A 233 -1.66 -5.20 -45.08
N SER A 234 -2.41 -4.10 -45.20
CA SER A 234 -3.15 -3.77 -46.43
C SER A 234 -2.21 -3.71 -47.63
N VAL A 235 -2.65 -4.26 -48.77
CA VAL A 235 -1.89 -4.25 -50.03
C VAL A 235 -1.61 -2.82 -50.47
N THR A 236 -2.51 -1.88 -50.18
CA THR A 236 -2.33 -0.44 -50.49
C THR A 236 -1.12 0.19 -49.80
N GLN A 237 -0.58 -0.45 -48.76
CA GLN A 237 0.62 -0.01 -48.07
C GLN A 237 1.86 -0.85 -48.42
N THR A 238 1.77 -1.77 -49.37
CA THR A 238 2.89 -2.59 -49.84
C THR A 238 3.50 -2.01 -51.12
N HIS A 239 4.62 -2.57 -51.59
CA HIS A 239 5.20 -2.21 -52.88
C HIS A 239 4.32 -2.59 -54.08
N TYR A 240 3.26 -3.37 -53.88
CA TYR A 240 2.24 -3.69 -54.89
C TYR A 240 1.14 -2.63 -55.03
N SER A 241 1.21 -1.54 -54.26
CA SER A 241 0.16 -0.50 -54.21
C SER A 241 -0.04 0.30 -55.51
N SER A 242 0.94 0.30 -56.41
CA SER A 242 0.84 0.94 -57.73
C SER A 242 1.56 0.10 -58.80
N PRO A 243 0.87 -0.90 -59.38
CA PRO A 243 1.39 -1.71 -60.47
C PRO A 243 1.75 -0.87 -61.70
N LEU A 244 2.73 -1.32 -62.48
CA LEU A 244 3.15 -0.64 -63.70
C LEU A 244 2.06 -0.73 -64.77
N ILE A 245 1.45 0.41 -65.14
CA ILE A 245 0.39 0.49 -66.15
C ILE A 245 0.79 -0.15 -67.49
N ALA A 246 2.07 -0.07 -67.85
CA ALA A 246 2.62 -0.64 -69.08
C ALA A 246 2.50 -2.17 -69.18
N LEU A 247 2.58 -2.89 -68.05
CA LEU A 247 2.76 -4.34 -68.02
C LEU A 247 1.65 -5.07 -67.27
N ALA A 248 1.10 -4.45 -66.22
CA ALA A 248 0.15 -5.11 -65.34
C ALA A 248 -1.23 -5.29 -66.02
N PRO A 249 -1.84 -6.49 -66.02
CA PRO A 249 -3.23 -6.67 -66.42
C PRO A 249 -4.20 -5.89 -65.51
N GLU A 250 -5.43 -5.66 -65.96
CA GLU A 250 -6.43 -4.91 -65.16
C GLU A 250 -6.74 -5.58 -63.81
N SER A 251 -6.64 -6.92 -63.74
CA SER A 251 -6.82 -7.70 -62.52
C SER A 251 -5.84 -7.32 -61.41
N ASP A 252 -4.61 -6.91 -61.77
CA ASP A 252 -3.56 -6.58 -60.79
C ASP A 252 -3.83 -5.26 -60.07
N PHE A 253 -4.84 -4.50 -60.50
CA PHE A 253 -5.29 -3.29 -59.81
C PHE A 253 -6.47 -3.55 -58.86
N LEU A 254 -6.99 -4.78 -58.79
CA LEU A 254 -8.18 -5.13 -58.03
C LEU A 254 -7.85 -6.21 -57.00
N TYR A 255 -7.83 -5.84 -55.73
CA TYR A 255 -7.59 -6.75 -54.62
C TYR A 255 -8.83 -6.95 -53.76
N GLU A 256 -9.04 -8.19 -53.38
CA GLU A 256 -9.91 -8.52 -52.24
C GLU A 256 -9.26 -8.07 -50.93
N ASN A 257 -10.06 -8.01 -49.87
CA ASN A 257 -9.57 -7.60 -48.55
C ASN A 257 -8.40 -8.48 -48.09
N SER A 258 -7.26 -7.87 -47.78
CA SER A 258 -6.05 -8.58 -47.35
C SER A 258 -5.85 -8.61 -45.83
N LEU A 259 -6.71 -7.92 -45.07
CA LEU A 259 -6.63 -7.86 -43.62
C LEU A 259 -7.20 -9.14 -43.00
N LYS A 260 -6.45 -9.75 -42.09
CA LYS A 260 -6.93 -10.89 -41.31
C LYS A 260 -7.72 -10.39 -40.10
N ILE A 261 -8.92 -10.94 -39.89
CA ILE A 261 -9.75 -10.57 -38.74
C ILE A 261 -9.12 -11.09 -37.45
N GLN A 262 -8.69 -10.17 -36.59
CA GLN A 262 -8.18 -10.45 -35.26
C GLN A 262 -8.66 -9.38 -34.28
N ILE A 263 -8.53 -9.62 -32.98
CA ILE A 263 -8.76 -8.60 -31.96
C ILE A 263 -7.48 -8.29 -31.19
N SER A 264 -7.54 -7.29 -30.31
CA SER A 264 -6.49 -7.01 -29.32
C SER A 264 -5.99 -8.32 -28.70
N PRO A 265 -4.69 -8.64 -28.83
CA PRO A 265 -4.18 -9.95 -28.42
C PRO A 265 -4.34 -10.14 -26.92
N THR A 266 -4.49 -11.39 -26.53
CA THR A 266 -4.46 -11.83 -25.15
C THR A 266 -3.09 -12.47 -24.88
N SER A 267 -2.37 -11.97 -23.87
CA SER A 267 -1.17 -12.60 -23.32
C SER A 267 -1.49 -13.01 -21.90
N THR A 268 -1.81 -14.30 -21.74
CA THR A 268 -2.07 -14.88 -20.42
C THR A 268 -0.82 -14.78 -19.56
N ILE A 269 -0.99 -14.45 -18.28
CA ILE A 269 0.08 -14.59 -17.29
C ILE A 269 0.38 -16.10 -17.13
N ALA A 270 1.64 -16.46 -16.91
CA ALA A 270 1.96 -17.83 -16.57
C ALA A 270 1.35 -18.15 -15.19
N ILE A 271 0.66 -19.30 -15.08
CA ILE A 271 0.02 -19.74 -13.83
C ILE A 271 0.97 -19.65 -12.63
N LYS A 272 2.25 -19.98 -12.82
CA LYS A 272 3.28 -19.90 -11.80
C LYS A 272 3.45 -18.48 -11.24
N ASP A 273 3.43 -17.46 -12.08
CA ASP A 273 3.55 -16.07 -11.66
C ASP A 273 2.29 -15.60 -10.92
N GLU A 274 1.11 -16.09 -11.32
CA GLU A 274 -0.15 -15.81 -10.62
C GLU A 274 -0.19 -16.49 -9.25
N CYS A 275 0.19 -17.75 -9.15
CA CYS A 275 0.31 -18.47 -7.87
C CYS A 275 1.29 -17.76 -6.93
N LEU A 276 2.45 -17.31 -7.44
CA LEU A 276 3.44 -16.56 -6.64
C LEU A 276 2.88 -15.24 -6.09
N ALA A 277 1.99 -14.57 -6.82
CA ALA A 277 1.32 -13.36 -6.33
C ALA A 277 0.28 -13.66 -5.23
N LEU A 278 -0.23 -14.90 -5.17
CA LEU A 278 -1.23 -15.35 -4.19
C LEU A 278 -0.61 -16.09 -2.99
N THR A 279 0.67 -16.46 -3.05
CA THR A 279 1.38 -17.14 -1.96
C THR A 279 2.39 -16.22 -1.27
N PRO A 280 2.51 -16.30 0.08
CA PRO A 280 3.52 -15.55 0.80
C PRO A 280 4.93 -16.06 0.44
N GLN A 281 5.90 -15.16 0.49
CA GLN A 281 7.30 -15.48 0.20
C GLN A 281 8.09 -15.60 1.50
N LEU A 282 8.90 -16.66 1.59
CA LEU A 282 9.82 -16.90 2.69
C LEU A 282 11.10 -16.11 2.44
N ASP A 283 11.23 -14.97 3.12
CA ASP A 283 12.40 -14.10 3.03
C ASP A 283 13.57 -14.62 3.89
N HIS A 284 13.28 -15.41 4.93
CA HIS A 284 14.30 -15.89 5.85
C HIS A 284 15.20 -16.95 5.18
N PRO A 285 16.54 -16.76 5.18
CA PRO A 285 17.46 -17.63 4.45
C PRO A 285 17.42 -19.09 4.91
N ASP A 286 17.04 -19.34 6.17
CA ASP A 286 17.02 -20.69 6.70
C ASP A 286 15.83 -21.54 6.21
N TYR A 287 14.77 -20.90 5.71
CA TYR A 287 13.55 -21.56 5.20
C TYR A 287 13.30 -21.34 3.69
N LYS A 288 14.07 -20.45 3.04
CA LYS A 288 13.86 -20.05 1.64
C LYS A 288 13.82 -21.25 0.66
N GLN A 289 14.65 -22.27 0.90
CA GLN A 289 14.69 -23.52 0.13
C GLN A 289 13.42 -24.36 0.25
N LEU A 290 12.60 -24.12 1.28
CA LEU A 290 11.31 -24.75 1.51
C LEU A 290 10.13 -23.95 0.91
N GLN A 291 10.37 -22.90 0.11
CA GLN A 291 9.29 -22.13 -0.53
C GLN A 291 8.29 -23.00 -1.32
N PHE A 292 8.74 -24.14 -1.86
CA PHE A 292 7.85 -25.07 -2.56
C PHE A 292 6.73 -25.64 -1.68
N THR A 293 6.92 -25.73 -0.37
CA THR A 293 5.92 -26.24 0.60
C THR A 293 4.86 -25.19 0.93
N ILE A 294 5.18 -23.91 0.73
CA ILE A 294 4.21 -22.81 0.74
C ILE A 294 3.48 -22.73 -0.61
N ASN A 295 4.19 -22.97 -1.71
CA ASN A 295 3.64 -22.81 -3.05
C ASN A 295 2.61 -23.87 -3.44
N ASN A 296 2.62 -25.07 -2.87
CA ASN A 296 1.62 -26.09 -3.17
C ASN A 296 1.51 -27.09 -2.01
N THR A 297 0.54 -27.99 -2.09
CA THR A 297 0.34 -29.10 -1.15
C THR A 297 0.53 -30.47 -1.81
N GLN A 298 0.92 -30.51 -3.09
CA GLN A 298 1.01 -31.73 -3.91
C GLN A 298 2.41 -32.34 -3.84
N PHE A 299 2.83 -32.71 -2.64
CA PHE A 299 4.09 -33.39 -2.39
C PHE A 299 3.97 -34.32 -1.19
N VAL A 300 4.94 -35.22 -1.05
CA VAL A 300 5.03 -36.17 0.08
C VAL A 300 6.22 -35.84 0.98
N GLN A 301 6.13 -36.20 2.25
CA GLN A 301 7.20 -36.00 3.24
C GLN A 301 8.57 -36.53 2.78
N ASN A 302 8.63 -37.65 2.05
CA ASN A 302 9.88 -38.19 1.51
C ASN A 302 10.63 -37.20 0.61
N HIS A 303 9.90 -36.32 -0.10
CA HIS A 303 10.50 -35.26 -0.90
C HIS A 303 11.22 -34.21 -0.05
N VAL A 304 10.67 -33.91 1.14
CA VAL A 304 11.29 -32.99 2.11
C VAL A 304 12.54 -33.62 2.71
N ILE A 305 12.45 -34.89 3.13
CA ILE A 305 13.57 -35.64 3.69
C ILE A 305 14.74 -35.72 2.70
N ALA A 306 14.45 -35.96 1.42
CA ALA A 306 15.48 -35.96 0.37
C ALA A 306 16.22 -34.62 0.21
N LYS A 307 15.64 -33.51 0.70
CA LYS A 307 16.22 -32.17 0.70
C LYS A 307 16.91 -31.78 2.01
N LEU A 308 17.06 -32.70 2.97
CA LEU A 308 17.75 -32.44 4.24
C LEU A 308 19.18 -31.91 4.07
N CYS A 309 19.85 -32.26 2.97
CA CYS A 309 21.17 -31.71 2.64
C CYS A 309 21.16 -30.18 2.39
N GLN A 310 19.98 -29.58 2.17
CA GLN A 310 19.76 -28.15 2.02
C GLN A 310 19.37 -27.47 3.35
N CYS A 311 19.31 -28.21 4.46
CA CYS A 311 19.00 -27.65 5.77
C CYS A 311 20.12 -26.69 6.21
N SER A 312 19.74 -25.49 6.66
CA SER A 312 20.68 -24.55 7.26
C SER A 312 21.25 -25.11 8.56
N ALA A 313 22.51 -24.80 8.87
CA ALA A 313 23.14 -25.20 10.12
C ALA A 313 22.47 -24.57 11.37
N ARG A 314 21.69 -23.50 11.19
CA ARG A 314 20.93 -22.84 12.28
C ARG A 314 19.60 -23.51 12.60
N VAL A 315 19.08 -24.36 11.72
CA VAL A 315 17.80 -25.04 11.90
C VAL A 315 18.05 -26.51 12.21
N LYS A 316 17.33 -27.05 13.20
CA LYS A 316 17.42 -28.47 13.53
C LYS A 316 16.88 -29.31 12.37
N PRO A 317 17.51 -30.45 12.00
CA PRO A 317 17.00 -31.31 10.94
C PRO A 317 15.53 -31.75 11.16
N THR A 318 15.12 -31.96 12.41
CA THR A 318 13.73 -32.28 12.77
C THR A 318 12.78 -31.13 12.44
N GLN A 319 13.12 -29.90 12.83
CA GLN A 319 12.37 -28.68 12.53
C GLN A 319 12.26 -28.43 11.02
N PHE A 320 13.34 -28.69 10.26
CA PHE A 320 13.33 -28.60 8.80
C PHE A 320 12.35 -29.59 8.16
N VAL A 321 12.38 -30.85 8.60
CA VAL A 321 11.47 -31.89 8.09
C VAL A 321 10.04 -31.56 8.44
N GLU A 322 9.79 -31.11 9.66
CA GLU A 322 8.45 -30.81 10.11
C GLU A 322 7.85 -29.59 9.42
N PHE A 323 8.59 -28.48 9.35
CA PHE A 323 8.20 -27.30 8.56
C PHE A 323 7.88 -27.72 7.12
N GLY A 324 8.79 -28.48 6.51
CA GLY A 324 8.65 -28.84 5.12
C GLY A 324 7.50 -29.82 4.88
N SER A 325 7.19 -30.69 5.85
CA SER A 325 6.14 -31.70 5.73
C SER A 325 4.76 -31.22 6.20
N PHE A 326 4.68 -30.05 6.84
CA PHE A 326 3.45 -29.50 7.42
C PHE A 326 2.28 -29.45 6.42
N ARG A 327 2.59 -29.19 5.14
CA ARG A 327 1.62 -29.08 4.04
C ARG A 327 1.68 -30.22 3.03
N SER A 328 2.30 -31.33 3.40
CA SER A 328 2.37 -32.56 2.59
C SER A 328 0.99 -33.22 2.51
N GLY A 329 0.17 -32.77 1.57
CA GLY A 329 -1.23 -33.19 1.43
C GLY A 329 -2.20 -32.19 2.06
N HIS A 330 -3.16 -31.70 1.25
CA HIS A 330 -4.06 -30.61 1.65
C HIS A 330 -4.98 -30.96 2.84
N ARG A 331 -5.41 -32.22 2.95
CA ARG A 331 -6.29 -32.72 4.04
C ARG A 331 -5.57 -32.93 5.38
N LEU A 332 -4.23 -32.97 5.39
CA LEU A 332 -3.46 -33.28 6.60
C LEU A 332 -3.06 -32.03 7.40
N GLN A 333 -3.28 -30.82 6.85
CA GLN A 333 -2.79 -29.58 7.45
C GLN A 333 -3.32 -29.35 8.88
N TRP A 334 -4.60 -29.64 9.13
CA TRP A 334 -5.19 -29.50 10.48
C TRP A 334 -4.69 -30.55 11.47
N TRP A 335 -4.48 -31.79 11.01
CA TRP A 335 -3.88 -32.84 11.82
C TRP A 335 -2.43 -32.53 12.18
N ASN A 336 -1.65 -32.04 11.21
CA ASN A 336 -0.27 -31.60 11.43
C ASN A 336 -0.23 -30.39 12.37
N LEU A 337 -1.18 -29.46 12.27
CA LEU A 337 -1.29 -28.34 13.19
C LEU A 337 -1.61 -28.79 14.62
N LEU A 338 -2.55 -29.74 14.79
CA LEU A 338 -2.89 -30.30 16.10
C LEU A 338 -1.71 -31.06 16.72
N ALA A 339 -1.02 -31.89 15.93
CA ALA A 339 0.17 -32.61 16.37
C ALA A 339 1.30 -31.65 16.77
N MET A 340 1.48 -30.56 16.01
CA MET A 340 2.46 -29.53 16.33
C MET A 340 2.16 -28.82 17.65
N LEU A 341 0.88 -28.51 17.92
CA LEU A 341 0.46 -27.93 19.20
C LEU A 341 0.67 -28.88 20.37
N GLU A 342 0.49 -30.19 20.18
CA GLU A 342 0.67 -31.20 21.23
C GLU A 342 2.14 -31.49 21.53
N LEU A 343 3.00 -31.49 20.50
CA LEU A 343 4.40 -31.85 20.62
C LEU A 343 5.34 -30.64 20.81
N ASP A 344 4.82 -29.42 20.70
CA ASP A 344 5.57 -28.14 20.67
C ASP A 344 6.79 -28.21 19.74
N SER A 345 6.56 -28.75 18.56
CA SER A 345 7.60 -29.28 17.69
C SER A 345 8.17 -28.24 16.71
N LEU A 346 7.40 -27.18 16.44
CA LEU A 346 7.83 -25.98 15.72
C LEU A 346 7.73 -24.72 16.59
N PRO A 347 8.74 -23.83 16.59
CA PRO A 347 8.70 -22.59 17.36
C PRO A 347 7.76 -21.57 16.71
N ILE A 348 6.51 -21.51 17.20
CA ILE A 348 5.46 -20.59 16.72
C ILE A 348 5.91 -19.12 16.79
N ALA A 349 6.81 -18.77 17.72
CA ALA A 349 7.37 -17.44 17.88
C ALA A 349 8.32 -17.00 16.74
N GLU A 350 8.62 -17.85 15.75
CA GLU A 350 9.34 -17.45 14.53
C GLU A 350 8.38 -17.04 13.41
N GLU A 351 8.71 -15.94 12.71
CA GLU A 351 7.86 -15.39 11.65
C GLU A 351 7.64 -16.38 10.48
N SER A 352 8.64 -17.17 10.09
CA SER A 352 8.51 -18.13 8.98
C SER A 352 7.51 -19.25 9.30
N ILE A 353 7.48 -19.73 10.55
CA ILE A 353 6.48 -20.71 11.00
C ILE A 353 5.10 -20.08 11.10
N THR A 354 5.03 -18.83 11.58
CA THR A 354 3.76 -18.08 11.57
C THR A 354 3.22 -17.94 10.15
N ILE A 355 4.04 -17.59 9.15
CA ILE A 355 3.63 -17.52 7.74
C ILE A 355 3.09 -18.86 7.25
N LEU A 356 3.78 -19.96 7.55
CA LEU A 356 3.36 -21.33 7.20
C LEU A 356 1.96 -21.63 7.75
N ILE A 357 1.74 -21.41 9.06
CA ILE A 357 0.46 -21.67 9.73
C ILE A 357 -0.65 -20.79 9.16
N MET A 358 -0.42 -19.47 9.07
CA MET A 358 -1.40 -18.52 8.56
C MET A 358 -1.83 -18.85 7.14
N HIS A 359 -0.87 -19.20 6.28
CA HIS A 359 -1.16 -19.58 4.91
C HIS A 359 -1.92 -20.90 4.84
N SER A 360 -1.53 -21.91 5.63
CA SER A 360 -2.24 -23.19 5.71
C SER A 360 -3.69 -23.07 6.12
N ILE A 361 -4.01 -22.22 7.10
CA ILE A 361 -5.38 -22.10 7.60
C ILE A 361 -6.26 -21.22 6.72
N LEU A 362 -5.69 -20.26 5.96
CA LEU A 362 -6.44 -19.28 5.16
C LEU A 362 -6.52 -19.59 3.66
N GLN A 363 -5.56 -20.33 3.09
CA GLN A 363 -5.63 -20.76 1.70
C GLN A 363 -6.82 -21.71 1.53
N TYR A 364 -7.61 -21.50 0.48
CA TYR A 364 -8.84 -22.26 0.27
C TYR A 364 -8.60 -23.75 -0.01
N GLY A 365 -7.58 -24.06 -0.81
CA GLY A 365 -7.20 -25.41 -1.18
C GLY A 365 -8.09 -26.04 -2.25
N PRO A 366 -7.81 -27.29 -2.65
CA PRO A 366 -8.48 -27.95 -3.76
C PRO A 366 -10.00 -28.06 -3.55
N LEU A 367 -10.77 -27.86 -4.62
CA LEU A 367 -12.22 -28.09 -4.64
C LEU A 367 -12.50 -29.51 -5.14
N ALA A 368 -13.04 -30.38 -4.29
CA ALA A 368 -13.47 -31.70 -4.70
C ALA A 368 -14.75 -31.61 -5.56
N MET A 369 -14.71 -32.23 -6.74
CA MET A 369 -15.83 -32.31 -7.67
C MET A 369 -15.99 -33.75 -8.16
N ASP A 370 -15.78 -34.73 -7.29
CA ASP A 370 -16.32 -36.06 -7.47
C ASP A 370 -17.81 -35.93 -7.12
N GLY A 371 -18.67 -35.94 -8.14
CA GLY A 371 -20.13 -35.72 -8.07
C GLY A 371 -20.94 -36.73 -7.25
N LYS A 372 -20.43 -37.12 -6.07
CA LYS A 372 -21.00 -38.01 -5.07
C LYS A 372 -21.16 -37.34 -3.70
N SER A 373 -20.63 -36.13 -3.48
CA SER A 373 -20.89 -35.36 -2.27
C SER A 373 -22.23 -34.63 -2.39
N SER A 374 -23.18 -35.08 -1.58
CA SER A 374 -24.44 -34.39 -1.31
C SER A 374 -24.22 -32.95 -0.86
N ASP A 375 -25.02 -32.02 -1.40
CA ASP A 375 -25.19 -30.63 -0.99
C ASP A 375 -23.93 -29.77 -0.78
N ASN A 376 -23.56 -29.01 -1.82
CA ASN A 376 -23.24 -27.58 -1.75
C ASN A 376 -22.31 -27.11 -0.60
N SER A 377 -21.28 -27.88 -0.27
CA SER A 377 -20.32 -27.50 0.77
C SER A 377 -19.39 -26.41 0.25
N TRP A 378 -19.65 -25.17 0.64
CA TRP A 378 -18.76 -24.01 0.50
C TRP A 378 -17.38 -24.24 1.13
N CYS A 379 -17.23 -25.27 1.98
CA CYS A 379 -15.99 -25.65 2.65
C CYS A 379 -15.21 -26.65 1.78
N SER A 380 -13.95 -26.30 1.43
CA SER A 380 -13.01 -27.23 0.77
C SER A 380 -12.63 -28.37 1.72
N ASP A 381 -12.32 -29.54 1.16
CA ASP A 381 -11.71 -30.70 1.82
C ASP A 381 -10.51 -30.34 2.71
N SER A 382 -9.79 -29.27 2.37
CA SER A 382 -8.65 -28.77 3.16
C SER A 382 -9.05 -28.30 4.56
N HIS A 383 -10.33 -28.02 4.80
CA HIS A 383 -10.86 -27.57 6.08
C HIS A 383 -12.06 -28.39 6.60
N GLU A 384 -12.42 -29.48 5.93
CA GLU A 384 -13.55 -30.35 6.31
C GLU A 384 -13.44 -30.85 7.75
N GLN A 385 -12.21 -31.10 8.24
CA GLN A 385 -11.94 -31.54 9.61
C GLN A 385 -12.51 -30.60 10.69
N LEU A 386 -12.67 -29.31 10.39
CA LEU A 386 -13.27 -28.33 11.31
C LEU A 386 -14.80 -28.44 11.42
N LEU A 387 -15.44 -29.24 10.56
CA LEU A 387 -16.85 -29.59 10.65
C LEU A 387 -17.09 -30.77 11.60
N GLU A 388 -16.04 -31.39 12.14
CA GLU A 388 -16.16 -32.49 13.10
C GLU A 388 -16.08 -31.97 14.54
N ASP A 389 -17.19 -32.04 15.27
CA ASP A 389 -17.31 -31.50 16.64
C ASP A 389 -16.25 -32.06 17.61
N HIS A 390 -15.92 -33.36 17.52
CA HIS A 390 -14.89 -33.98 18.36
C HIS A 390 -13.50 -33.41 18.09
N PHE A 391 -13.15 -33.23 16.81
CA PHE A 391 -11.87 -32.62 16.44
C PHE A 391 -11.79 -31.19 16.96
N VAL A 392 -12.86 -30.41 16.79
CA VAL A 392 -12.94 -29.02 17.28
C VAL A 392 -12.80 -28.96 18.80
N ASP A 393 -13.43 -29.86 19.56
CA ASP A 393 -13.30 -29.93 21.02
C ASP A 393 -11.86 -30.22 21.47
N GLU A 394 -11.17 -31.17 20.83
CA GLU A 394 -9.77 -31.47 21.12
C GLU A 394 -8.89 -30.26 20.79
N PHE A 395 -9.13 -29.63 19.64
CA PHE A 395 -8.37 -28.47 19.19
C PHE A 395 -8.56 -27.26 20.12
N ILE A 396 -9.78 -27.00 20.60
CA ILE A 396 -10.06 -25.97 21.63
C ILE A 396 -9.23 -26.25 22.88
N THR A 397 -9.21 -27.50 23.35
CA THR A 397 -8.49 -27.89 24.57
C THR A 397 -6.99 -27.58 24.46
N ARG A 398 -6.37 -27.88 23.31
CA ARG A 398 -4.94 -27.61 23.08
C ARG A 398 -4.63 -26.14 22.95
N LEU A 399 -5.48 -25.37 22.27
CA LEU A 399 -5.31 -23.91 22.20
C LEU A 399 -5.50 -23.24 23.56
N ASP A 400 -6.47 -23.71 24.35
CA ASP A 400 -6.74 -23.17 25.69
C ASP A 400 -5.54 -23.39 26.64
N TYR A 401 -4.98 -24.61 26.60
CA TYR A 401 -3.73 -24.93 27.30
C TYR A 401 -2.56 -24.06 26.83
N ARG A 402 -2.41 -23.86 25.51
CA ARG A 402 -1.33 -23.02 24.97
C ARG A 402 -1.45 -21.56 25.40
N LEU A 403 -2.68 -21.05 25.50
CA LEU A 403 -2.93 -19.70 26.02
C LEU A 403 -2.58 -19.57 27.51
N ASP A 404 -2.88 -20.59 28.32
CA ASP A 404 -2.52 -20.59 29.75
C ASP A 404 -1.01 -20.64 29.94
N ASP A 405 -0.31 -21.48 29.18
CA ASP A 405 1.15 -21.59 29.22
C ASP A 405 1.83 -20.27 28.80
N CYS A 406 1.31 -19.59 27.77
CA CYS A 406 1.90 -18.32 27.34
C CYS A 406 1.44 -17.10 28.14
N GLU A 407 0.38 -17.16 28.97
CA GLU A 407 -0.24 -15.98 29.60
C GLU A 407 0.76 -15.09 30.37
N LEU A 408 1.78 -15.67 31.00
CA LEU A 408 2.82 -14.94 31.73
C LEU A 408 4.03 -14.54 30.86
N ASN A 409 4.10 -15.02 29.61
CA ASN A 409 5.21 -14.81 28.69
C ASN A 409 4.80 -13.87 27.54
N TRP A 410 4.70 -12.57 27.87
CA TRP A 410 4.39 -11.50 26.91
C TRP A 410 5.42 -11.34 25.78
N GLN A 411 6.57 -12.02 25.84
CA GLN A 411 7.59 -11.97 24.79
C GLN A 411 7.21 -12.75 23.52
N ASN A 412 6.09 -13.50 23.55
CA ASN A 412 5.63 -14.35 22.47
C ASN A 412 4.40 -13.77 21.74
N GLU A 413 4.47 -12.51 21.27
CA GLU A 413 3.35 -11.83 20.60
C GLU A 413 2.82 -12.59 19.37
N LEU A 414 3.68 -13.29 18.65
CA LEU A 414 3.30 -14.09 17.48
C LEU A 414 2.49 -15.33 17.86
N VAL A 415 2.70 -15.91 19.05
CA VAL A 415 1.89 -17.04 19.54
C VAL A 415 0.44 -16.60 19.74
N LEU A 416 0.22 -15.46 20.39
CA LEU A 416 -1.13 -14.91 20.57
C LEU A 416 -1.80 -14.60 19.23
N LEU A 417 -1.07 -14.05 18.27
CA LEU A 417 -1.57 -13.80 16.92
C LEU A 417 -1.96 -15.09 16.20
N VAL A 418 -1.12 -16.14 16.24
CA VAL A 418 -1.39 -17.45 15.63
C VAL A 418 -2.60 -18.10 16.26
N VAL A 419 -2.66 -18.19 17.59
CA VAL A 419 -3.80 -18.77 18.31
C VAL A 419 -5.09 -18.01 18.00
N THR A 420 -5.05 -16.68 17.95
CA THR A 420 -6.20 -15.86 17.55
C THR A 420 -6.67 -16.22 16.15
N MET A 421 -5.75 -16.27 15.18
CA MET A 421 -6.10 -16.56 13.80
C MET A 421 -6.64 -17.96 13.59
N ILE A 422 -6.11 -18.96 14.29
CA ILE A 422 -6.65 -20.32 14.28
C ILE A 422 -8.06 -20.33 14.88
N THR A 423 -8.24 -19.69 16.04
CA THR A 423 -9.54 -19.58 16.73
C THR A 423 -10.58 -18.93 15.83
N MET A 424 -10.24 -17.83 15.14
CA MET A 424 -11.15 -17.14 14.24
C MET A 424 -11.45 -17.95 12.97
N ARG A 425 -10.49 -18.74 12.48
CA ARG A 425 -10.73 -19.69 11.38
C ARG A 425 -11.68 -20.81 11.81
N MET A 426 -11.49 -21.37 13.00
CA MET A 426 -12.42 -22.35 13.58
C MET A 426 -13.81 -21.73 13.70
N LEU A 427 -13.94 -20.53 14.24
CA LEU A 427 -15.22 -19.84 14.37
C LEU A 427 -15.88 -19.53 13.02
N THR A 428 -15.10 -19.42 11.94
CA THR A 428 -15.64 -19.23 10.59
C THR A 428 -16.25 -20.50 10.03
N ILE A 429 -15.69 -21.67 10.37
CA ILE A 429 -16.00 -22.94 9.70
C ILE A 429 -16.85 -23.87 10.56
N CYS A 430 -16.59 -23.95 11.86
CA CYS A 430 -17.19 -24.96 12.73
C CYS A 430 -18.73 -24.92 12.74
N ASN A 431 -19.31 -26.06 13.09
CA ASN A 431 -20.75 -26.18 13.31
C ASN A 431 -21.22 -25.22 14.42
N SER A 432 -22.49 -24.83 14.36
CA SER A 432 -23.10 -23.93 15.35
C SER A 432 -23.09 -24.49 16.78
N THR A 433 -22.98 -25.82 16.94
CA THR A 433 -22.92 -26.52 18.24
C THR A 433 -21.68 -26.21 19.07
N ARG A 434 -20.63 -25.64 18.47
CA ARG A 434 -19.36 -25.27 19.13
C ARG A 434 -19.04 -23.79 19.06
N GLU A 435 -19.91 -22.98 18.46
CA GLU A 435 -19.72 -21.56 18.25
C GLU A 435 -19.38 -20.81 19.56
N ASP A 436 -20.13 -21.05 20.63
CA ASP A 436 -19.91 -20.40 21.92
C ASP A 436 -18.56 -20.76 22.55
N LYS A 437 -18.13 -22.03 22.46
CA LYS A 437 -16.84 -22.45 23.01
C LYS A 437 -15.67 -21.78 22.28
N VAL A 438 -15.74 -21.72 20.95
CA VAL A 438 -14.71 -21.04 20.15
C VAL A 438 -14.74 -19.52 20.37
N ALA A 439 -15.93 -18.93 20.51
CA ALA A 439 -16.08 -17.50 20.83
C ALA A 439 -15.46 -17.16 22.20
N ASN A 440 -15.65 -18.01 23.21
CA ASN A 440 -15.01 -17.85 24.53
C ASN A 440 -13.48 -17.89 24.43
N LEU A 441 -12.92 -18.76 23.58
CA LEU A 441 -11.49 -18.80 23.32
C LEU A 441 -10.98 -17.49 22.68
N ALA A 442 -11.73 -16.92 21.74
CA ALA A 442 -11.41 -15.62 21.13
C ALA A 442 -11.45 -14.48 22.16
N VAL A 443 -12.41 -14.51 23.09
CA VAL A 443 -12.47 -13.58 24.23
C VAL A 443 -11.28 -13.76 25.17
N LYS A 444 -10.86 -15.00 25.45
CA LYS A 444 -9.64 -15.30 26.24
C LYS A 444 -8.39 -14.71 25.58
N CYS A 445 -8.22 -14.88 24.26
CA CYS A 445 -7.13 -14.27 23.49
C CYS A 445 -7.11 -12.74 23.68
N ARG A 446 -8.26 -12.09 23.51
CA ARG A 446 -8.40 -10.64 23.67
C ARG A 446 -8.01 -10.17 25.07
N ARG A 447 -8.47 -10.87 26.11
CA ARG A 447 -8.17 -10.57 27.51
C ARG A 447 -6.68 -10.68 27.82
N ILE A 448 -6.01 -11.72 27.31
CA ILE A 448 -4.56 -11.89 27.47
C ILE A 448 -3.82 -10.75 26.76
N GLY A 449 -4.21 -10.43 25.53
CA GLY A 449 -3.62 -9.32 24.79
C GLY A 449 -3.77 -7.96 25.48
N GLU A 450 -4.94 -7.67 26.06
CA GLU A 450 -5.14 -6.46 26.88
C GLU A 450 -4.22 -6.42 28.10
N LYS A 451 -4.08 -7.54 28.83
CA LYS A 451 -3.14 -7.62 29.96
C LYS A 451 -1.69 -7.37 29.54
N TRP A 452 -1.26 -7.95 28.41
CA TRP A 452 0.10 -7.74 27.90
C TRP A 452 0.34 -6.31 27.44
N ILE A 453 -0.65 -5.69 26.82
CA ILE A 453 -0.62 -4.27 26.46
C ILE A 453 -0.37 -3.42 27.71
N ASP A 454 -1.10 -3.67 28.80
CA ASP A 454 -0.96 -2.92 30.04
C ASP A 454 0.42 -3.15 30.67
N LEU A 455 0.88 -4.40 30.73
CA LEU A 455 2.19 -4.78 31.29
C LEU A 455 3.36 -4.17 30.52
N ILE A 456 3.34 -4.23 29.18
CA ILE A 456 4.39 -3.65 28.34
C ILE A 456 4.36 -2.12 28.46
N SER A 457 3.17 -1.51 28.52
CA SER A 457 3.02 -0.07 28.73
C SER A 457 3.64 0.37 30.07
N GLU A 458 3.42 -0.39 31.15
CA GLU A 458 4.08 -0.15 32.45
C GLU A 458 5.59 -0.34 32.38
N THR A 459 6.04 -1.39 31.70
CA THR A 459 7.48 -1.65 31.51
C THR A 459 8.15 -0.48 30.79
N ILE A 460 7.57 0.04 29.70
CA ILE A 460 8.10 1.21 28.98
C ILE A 460 8.15 2.45 29.88
N LYS A 461 7.18 2.64 30.78
CA LYS A 461 7.13 3.80 31.69
C LYS A 461 8.24 3.76 32.75
N PHE A 462 8.52 2.59 33.33
CA PHE A 462 9.49 2.45 34.43
C PHE A 462 10.93 2.15 33.96
N THR A 463 11.11 1.86 32.67
CA THR A 463 12.42 1.55 32.09
C THR A 463 13.20 2.82 31.78
N PHE A 464 14.28 3.08 32.54
CA PHE A 464 15.27 4.12 32.24
C PHE A 464 16.35 3.65 31.24
N SER A 465 16.06 2.63 30.41
CA SER A 465 17.04 2.06 29.47
C SER A 465 17.54 3.13 28.50
N PRO A 466 18.87 3.27 28.33
CA PRO A 466 19.43 4.15 27.31
C PRO A 466 19.18 3.62 25.89
N ASP A 467 18.83 2.34 25.70
CA ASP A 467 18.63 1.73 24.38
C ASP A 467 17.23 2.00 23.80
N PHE A 468 17.17 2.98 22.90
CA PHE A 468 15.94 3.32 22.17
C PHE A 468 15.41 2.17 21.31
N ASN A 469 16.26 1.26 20.82
CA ASN A 469 15.84 0.15 19.98
C ASN A 469 15.03 -0.88 20.76
N GLU A 470 15.37 -1.10 22.04
CA GLU A 470 14.63 -2.01 22.92
C GLU A 470 13.19 -1.53 23.15
N ILE A 471 13.01 -0.23 23.43
CA ILE A 471 11.69 0.39 23.60
C ILE A 471 10.90 0.35 22.29
N GLU A 472 11.55 0.59 21.16
CA GLU A 472 10.91 0.50 19.84
C GLU A 472 10.45 -0.92 19.53
N ASN A 473 11.24 -1.93 19.87
CA ASN A 473 10.86 -3.34 19.76
C ASN A 473 9.64 -3.66 20.64
N LEU A 474 9.60 -3.21 21.89
CA LEU A 474 8.44 -3.38 22.77
C LEU A 474 7.17 -2.75 22.19
N ARG A 475 7.28 -1.58 21.56
CA ARG A 475 6.15 -0.92 20.88
C ARG A 475 5.68 -1.71 19.66
N LEU A 476 6.59 -2.29 18.87
CA LEU A 476 6.24 -3.20 17.78
C LEU A 476 5.49 -4.43 18.30
N LYS A 477 5.88 -4.99 19.45
CA LYS A 477 5.14 -6.07 20.09
C LYS A 477 3.74 -5.64 20.47
N MET A 478 3.56 -4.46 21.07
CA MET A 478 2.23 -3.91 21.37
C MET A 478 1.36 -3.77 20.13
N VAL A 479 1.94 -3.40 18.98
CA VAL A 479 1.24 -3.36 17.70
C VAL A 479 0.77 -4.76 17.29
N THR A 480 1.65 -5.77 17.31
CA THR A 480 1.28 -7.16 16.97
C THR A 480 0.18 -7.70 17.90
N ILE A 481 0.28 -7.41 19.21
CA ILE A 481 -0.74 -7.78 20.20
C ILE A 481 -2.05 -7.05 19.91
N GLY A 482 -2.03 -5.74 19.63
CA GLY A 482 -3.21 -4.96 19.28
C GLY A 482 -3.91 -5.47 18.02
N ILE A 483 -3.15 -5.82 16.99
CA ILE A 483 -3.65 -6.50 15.78
C ILE A 483 -4.33 -7.81 16.15
N SER A 484 -3.71 -8.65 17.00
CA SER A 484 -4.34 -9.91 17.44
C SER A 484 -5.68 -9.66 18.13
N CYS A 485 -5.76 -8.68 19.04
CA CYS A 485 -7.01 -8.30 19.70
C CYS A 485 -8.09 -7.82 18.70
N ILE A 486 -7.72 -7.03 17.68
CA ILE A 486 -8.65 -6.59 16.62
C ILE A 486 -9.14 -7.77 15.79
N LEU A 487 -8.25 -8.71 15.45
CA LEU A 487 -8.59 -9.86 14.63
C LEU A 487 -9.55 -10.82 15.35
N THR A 488 -9.69 -10.77 16.69
CA THR A 488 -10.76 -11.49 17.39
C THR A 488 -12.18 -11.07 16.96
N PHE A 489 -12.32 -10.02 16.16
CA PHE A 489 -13.59 -9.58 15.56
C PHE A 489 -13.68 -9.89 14.05
N SER A 490 -12.71 -10.61 13.47
CA SER A 490 -12.64 -10.94 12.04
C SER A 490 -13.61 -12.07 11.65
N THR A 491 -14.89 -11.92 11.98
CA THR A 491 -15.95 -12.88 11.64
C THR A 491 -17.10 -12.22 10.88
N HIS A 492 -17.95 -13.04 10.27
CA HIS A 492 -19.10 -12.59 9.48
C HIS A 492 -20.20 -11.95 10.36
N SER A 493 -21.07 -11.13 9.75
CA SER A 493 -22.14 -10.41 10.45
C SER A 493 -23.09 -11.30 11.25
N ASN A 494 -23.22 -12.57 10.85
CA ASN A 494 -24.14 -13.49 11.52
C ASN A 494 -23.56 -14.04 12.83
N ARG A 495 -22.23 -14.11 12.98
CA ARG A 495 -21.56 -14.61 14.19
C ARG A 495 -20.94 -13.50 15.03
N ILE A 496 -20.73 -12.31 14.48
CA ILE A 496 -20.13 -11.18 15.22
C ILE A 496 -20.87 -10.84 16.52
N HIS A 497 -22.16 -11.13 16.60
CA HIS A 497 -22.98 -10.85 17.77
C HIS A 497 -22.47 -11.58 19.03
N CYS A 498 -21.85 -12.76 18.93
CA CYS A 498 -21.26 -13.44 20.10
C CYS A 498 -19.97 -12.75 20.58
N LEU A 499 -19.28 -12.02 19.69
CA LEU A 499 -18.01 -11.32 19.98
C LEU A 499 -18.18 -9.81 20.23
N LEU A 500 -19.34 -9.25 19.92
CA LEU A 500 -19.68 -7.83 20.00
C LEU A 500 -21.14 -7.64 20.48
N SER A 501 -21.42 -8.08 21.70
CA SER A 501 -22.75 -8.03 22.34
C SER A 501 -22.84 -7.05 23.52
N SER A 502 -21.71 -6.54 24.02
CA SER A 502 -21.64 -5.75 25.25
C SER A 502 -20.82 -4.46 25.06
N ASN A 503 -21.00 -3.51 25.99
CA ASN A 503 -20.17 -2.29 26.01
C ASN A 503 -18.69 -2.65 26.21
N GLU A 504 -18.39 -3.66 27.03
CA GLU A 504 -17.03 -4.14 27.27
C GLU A 504 -16.35 -4.56 25.96
N HIS A 505 -17.04 -5.29 25.08
CA HIS A 505 -16.46 -5.71 23.79
C HIS A 505 -16.13 -4.50 22.89
N VAL A 506 -16.99 -3.48 22.86
CA VAL A 506 -16.73 -2.26 22.09
C VAL A 506 -15.55 -1.49 22.69
N ILE A 507 -15.47 -1.39 24.02
CA ILE A 507 -14.35 -0.75 24.72
C ILE A 507 -13.04 -1.48 24.40
N SER A 508 -13.03 -2.81 24.44
CA SER A 508 -11.87 -3.63 24.07
C SER A 508 -11.42 -3.40 22.64
N LEU A 509 -12.37 -3.32 21.68
CA LEU A 509 -12.06 -2.99 20.28
C LEU A 509 -11.39 -1.61 20.16
N LEU A 510 -11.94 -0.61 20.85
CA LEU A 510 -11.40 0.76 20.85
C LEU A 510 -10.02 0.84 21.50
N LYS A 511 -9.79 0.13 22.61
CA LYS A 511 -8.46 0.02 23.24
C LYS A 511 -7.44 -0.58 22.26
N ALA A 512 -7.78 -1.69 21.62
CA ALA A 512 -6.88 -2.36 20.68
C ALA A 512 -6.58 -1.49 19.45
N ALA A 513 -7.61 -0.87 18.86
CA ALA A 513 -7.45 0.05 17.73
C ALA A 513 -6.60 1.27 18.10
N THR A 514 -6.86 1.90 19.24
CA THR A 514 -6.16 3.12 19.68
C THR A 514 -4.71 2.83 20.05
N ASN A 515 -4.45 1.74 20.78
CA ASN A 515 -3.08 1.31 21.06
C ASN A 515 -2.28 1.06 19.77
N THR A 516 -2.87 0.30 18.84
CA THR A 516 -2.23 -0.04 17.56
C THR A 516 -1.90 1.24 16.79
N HIS A 517 -2.84 2.17 16.70
CA HIS A 517 -2.67 3.45 16.03
C HIS A 517 -1.53 4.29 16.65
N ASP A 518 -1.56 4.48 17.96
CA ASP A 518 -0.60 5.32 18.66
C ASP A 518 0.82 4.78 18.54
N ASN A 519 1.01 3.46 18.68
CA ASN A 519 2.33 2.84 18.55
C ASN A 519 2.85 2.78 17.11
N ILE A 520 1.98 2.71 16.10
CA ILE A 520 2.37 2.84 14.69
C ILE A 520 2.86 4.27 14.39
N ILE A 521 2.17 5.30 14.87
CA ILE A 521 2.56 6.71 14.66
C ILE A 521 3.94 7.00 15.25
N LEU A 522 4.26 6.38 16.38
CA LEU A 522 5.55 6.57 17.07
C LEU A 522 6.69 5.83 16.39
N ASN A 523 6.38 4.85 15.55
CA ASN A 523 7.34 4.03 14.80
C ASN A 523 7.45 4.46 13.32
N LYS A 524 7.35 5.77 13.04
CA LYS A 524 7.39 6.30 11.67
C LYS A 524 8.77 6.21 10.99
N THR A 525 9.85 5.96 11.72
CA THR A 525 11.18 5.65 11.17
C THR A 525 11.24 4.21 10.66
N GLN A 526 10.42 3.88 9.65
CA GLN A 526 10.22 2.52 9.15
C GLN A 526 11.44 1.96 8.38
N SER A 527 12.38 1.33 9.08
CA SER A 527 13.32 0.38 8.47
C SER A 527 13.11 -1.08 8.87
N ASN A 528 12.29 -1.39 9.90
CA ASN A 528 12.32 -2.72 10.54
C ASN A 528 10.97 -3.51 10.56
N ILE A 529 9.88 -3.02 9.98
CA ILE A 529 8.61 -3.79 9.94
C ILE A 529 8.63 -4.80 8.78
N SER A 530 8.48 -6.08 9.08
CA SER A 530 8.45 -7.16 8.09
C SER A 530 7.25 -7.06 7.15
N THR A 531 7.34 -7.69 5.99
CA THR A 531 6.23 -7.80 5.04
C THR A 531 5.03 -8.55 5.65
N PHE A 532 5.30 -9.55 6.49
CA PHE A 532 4.28 -10.28 7.23
C PHE A 532 3.46 -9.37 8.15
N VAL A 533 4.11 -8.60 9.03
CA VAL A 533 3.42 -7.70 9.96
C VAL A 533 2.62 -6.63 9.21
N ARG A 534 3.16 -6.08 8.11
CA ARG A 534 2.41 -5.14 7.24
C ARG A 534 1.13 -5.76 6.65
N ASN A 535 1.18 -7.03 6.26
CA ASN A 535 -0.01 -7.73 5.78
C ASN A 535 -1.03 -7.95 6.89
N MET A 536 -0.58 -8.25 8.12
CA MET A 536 -1.45 -8.37 9.29
C MET A 536 -2.09 -7.03 9.69
N MET A 537 -1.36 -5.91 9.60
CA MET A 537 -1.91 -4.57 9.77
C MET A 537 -3.05 -4.31 8.80
N ARG A 538 -2.83 -4.55 7.50
CA ARG A 538 -3.89 -4.40 6.48
C ARG A 538 -5.10 -5.28 6.76
N PHE A 539 -4.89 -6.48 7.31
CA PHE A 539 -5.99 -7.36 7.70
C PHE A 539 -6.78 -6.80 8.90
N SER A 540 -6.10 -6.27 9.92
CA SER A 540 -6.77 -5.59 11.04
C SER A 540 -7.55 -4.34 10.59
N GLU A 541 -7.00 -3.53 9.67
CA GLU A 541 -7.69 -2.35 9.10
C GLU A 541 -8.96 -2.76 8.36
N ARG A 542 -8.88 -3.79 7.51
CA ARG A 542 -10.05 -4.36 6.82
C ARG A 542 -11.08 -4.86 7.83
N THR A 543 -10.64 -5.49 8.91
CA THR A 543 -11.53 -5.97 9.98
C THR A 543 -12.28 -4.82 10.64
N LEU A 544 -11.60 -3.72 10.99
CA LEU A 544 -12.22 -2.51 11.56
C LEU A 544 -13.27 -1.90 10.62
N VAL A 545 -12.98 -1.82 9.33
CA VAL A 545 -13.95 -1.34 8.32
C VAL A 545 -15.16 -2.28 8.23
N MET A 546 -14.95 -3.59 8.24
CA MET A 546 -16.04 -4.58 8.14
C MET A 546 -16.98 -4.54 9.36
N VAL A 547 -16.44 -4.37 10.57
CA VAL A 547 -17.25 -4.38 11.81
C VAL A 547 -17.91 -3.03 12.10
N GLN A 548 -17.46 -1.95 11.47
CA GLN A 548 -17.93 -0.59 11.73
C GLN A 548 -19.46 -0.42 11.64
N PRO A 549 -20.18 -0.97 10.65
CA PRO A 549 -21.65 -0.87 10.62
C PRO A 549 -22.34 -1.49 11.84
N ILE A 550 -21.78 -2.58 12.38
CA ILE A 550 -22.29 -3.26 13.57
C ILE A 550 -22.00 -2.42 14.82
N VAL A 551 -20.77 -1.89 14.93
CA VAL A 551 -20.37 -0.97 16.01
C VAL A 551 -21.28 0.26 16.03
N ALA A 552 -21.49 0.90 14.87
CA ALA A 552 -22.33 2.10 14.77
C ALA A 552 -23.78 1.85 15.24
N LYS A 553 -24.37 0.71 14.82
CA LYS A 553 -25.70 0.30 15.26
C LYS A 553 -25.75 0.01 16.76
N PHE A 554 -24.73 -0.66 17.30
CA PHE A 554 -24.63 -0.95 18.73
C PHE A 554 -24.53 0.34 19.55
N LEU A 555 -23.63 1.24 19.17
CA LEU A 555 -23.43 2.54 19.80
C LEU A 555 -24.72 3.36 19.87
N GLN A 556 -25.47 3.41 18.77
CA GLN A 556 -26.76 4.11 18.74
C GLN A 556 -27.78 3.46 19.68
N LYS A 557 -27.86 2.12 19.70
CA LYS A 557 -28.78 1.36 20.56
C LYS A 557 -28.48 1.56 22.04
N THR A 558 -27.20 1.69 22.42
CA THR A 558 -26.78 1.84 23.82
C THR A 558 -26.53 3.27 24.24
N SER A 559 -27.05 4.26 23.49
CA SER A 559 -26.87 5.69 23.73
C SER A 559 -25.40 6.07 23.97
N PHE A 560 -24.49 5.45 23.20
CA PHE A 560 -23.06 5.70 23.19
C PHE A 560 -22.34 5.46 24.54
N LYS A 561 -22.92 4.66 25.44
CA LYS A 561 -22.33 4.38 26.77
C LYS A 561 -20.87 3.91 26.70
N SER A 562 -20.53 3.00 25.79
CA SER A 562 -19.16 2.52 25.61
C SER A 562 -18.15 3.61 25.22
N LEU A 563 -18.57 4.69 24.55
CA LEU A 563 -17.67 5.82 24.25
C LEU A 563 -17.36 6.63 25.51
N ASN A 564 -18.35 6.84 26.39
CA ASN A 564 -18.14 7.48 27.70
C ASN A 564 -17.18 6.65 28.56
N ASP A 565 -17.43 5.35 28.67
CA ASP A 565 -16.62 4.43 29.47
C ASP A 565 -15.19 4.36 28.91
N PHE A 566 -15.02 4.24 27.58
CA PHE A 566 -13.71 4.24 26.93
C PHE A 566 -12.95 5.55 27.16
N ALA A 567 -13.60 6.71 27.00
CA ALA A 567 -12.97 8.01 27.21
C ALA A 567 -12.55 8.22 28.67
N ALA A 568 -13.34 7.74 29.65
CA ALA A 568 -12.96 7.76 31.06
C ALA A 568 -11.76 6.84 31.37
N ILE A 569 -11.63 5.72 30.67
CA ILE A 569 -10.46 4.84 30.76
C ILE A 569 -9.24 5.48 30.10
N TYR A 570 -9.37 6.02 28.89
CA TYR A 570 -8.23 6.47 28.09
C TYR A 570 -7.67 7.83 28.52
N TRP A 571 -8.53 8.76 28.95
CA TRP A 571 -8.14 10.09 29.37
C TRP A 571 -8.11 10.22 30.90
N ALA A 572 -6.90 10.12 31.48
CA ALA A 572 -6.66 10.08 32.93
C ALA A 572 -7.30 11.24 33.72
N VAL A 573 -7.46 12.42 33.11
CA VAL A 573 -8.10 13.60 33.74
C VAL A 573 -9.56 13.32 34.11
N ILE A 574 -10.30 12.59 33.28
CA ILE A 574 -11.69 12.21 33.57
C ILE A 574 -11.72 11.18 34.69
N ARG A 575 -10.79 10.21 34.68
CA ARG A 575 -10.69 9.17 35.71
C ARG A 575 -10.61 9.75 37.13
N SER A 576 -9.90 10.87 37.31
CA SER A 576 -9.81 11.57 38.60
C SER A 576 -11.07 12.34 39.01
N LYS A 577 -11.96 12.69 38.07
CA LYS A 577 -13.20 13.46 38.31
C LYS A 577 -14.46 12.60 38.43
N GLY A 578 -14.38 11.29 38.17
CA GLY A 578 -15.50 10.35 38.26
C GLY A 578 -16.06 9.90 36.91
N THR A 579 -17.38 9.81 36.79
CA THR A 579 -18.06 9.29 35.58
C THR A 579 -18.21 10.35 34.48
N MET A 580 -17.91 9.95 33.24
CA MET A 580 -18.12 10.78 32.05
C MET A 580 -19.56 10.67 31.55
N ASN A 581 -20.25 11.80 31.41
CA ASN A 581 -21.59 11.88 30.84
C ASN A 581 -21.60 12.79 29.60
N GLY A 582 -20.76 12.46 28.61
CA GLY A 582 -20.73 13.16 27.33
C GLY A 582 -21.97 12.85 26.49
N GLN A 583 -22.54 13.87 25.85
CA GLN A 583 -23.57 13.70 24.82
C GLN A 583 -22.89 13.45 23.48
N TRP A 584 -22.74 12.18 23.14
CA TRP A 584 -22.11 11.77 21.87
C TRP A 584 -23.07 11.88 20.71
N HIS A 585 -22.54 12.28 19.57
CA HIS A 585 -23.20 12.20 18.28
C HIS A 585 -22.21 11.74 17.22
N LYS A 586 -22.73 11.18 16.14
CA LYS A 586 -21.92 10.86 14.97
C LYS A 586 -21.62 12.14 14.18
N ARG A 587 -20.44 12.25 13.59
CA ARG A 587 -20.03 13.46 12.85
C ARG A 587 -20.76 13.59 11.52
N THR A 588 -20.85 12.51 10.74
CA THR A 588 -21.52 12.50 9.44
C THR A 588 -22.48 11.31 9.29
N GLU A 589 -23.30 11.36 8.25
CA GLU A 589 -24.19 10.23 7.90
C GLU A 589 -23.40 9.01 7.39
N ASP A 590 -22.23 9.21 6.79
CA ASP A 590 -21.38 8.12 6.30
C ASP A 590 -20.87 7.26 7.46
N VAL A 591 -21.24 5.98 7.49
CA VAL A 591 -20.85 5.03 8.55
C VAL A 591 -19.35 4.78 8.58
N TYR A 592 -18.68 4.95 7.44
CA TYR A 592 -17.26 4.67 7.27
C TYR A 592 -16.36 5.88 7.56
N ASP A 593 -16.91 7.03 7.97
CA ASP A 593 -16.11 8.13 8.52
C ASP A 593 -15.46 7.76 9.86
N GLY A 594 -16.11 6.88 10.62
CA GLY A 594 -15.71 6.39 11.93
C GLY A 594 -15.77 7.42 13.06
N TRP A 595 -16.16 8.67 12.82
CA TRP A 595 -16.01 9.78 13.77
C TRP A 595 -17.24 9.98 14.65
N TYR A 596 -16.98 10.04 15.96
CA TYR A 596 -17.94 10.39 16.99
C TYR A 596 -17.40 11.53 17.84
N ASP A 597 -18.26 12.49 18.13
CA ASP A 597 -17.91 13.71 18.84
C ASP A 597 -18.81 13.89 20.06
N CYS A 598 -18.24 14.41 21.15
CA CYS A 598 -19.03 14.91 22.27
C CYS A 598 -18.41 16.17 22.86
N ARG A 599 -19.25 16.92 23.57
CA ARG A 599 -18.81 18.00 24.45
C ARG A 599 -18.90 17.52 25.89
N TYR A 600 -17.79 17.63 26.63
CA TYR A 600 -17.72 17.35 28.05
C TYR A 600 -17.13 18.57 28.77
N GLU A 601 -17.93 19.18 29.66
CA GLU A 601 -17.62 20.49 30.24
C GLU A 601 -17.29 21.53 29.14
N SER A 602 -16.07 22.09 29.16
CA SER A 602 -15.56 23.05 28.18
C SER A 602 -14.76 22.43 27.04
N ARG A 603 -14.60 21.09 27.03
CA ARG A 603 -13.72 20.36 26.11
C ARG A 603 -14.49 19.61 25.05
N TYR A 604 -13.94 19.58 23.85
CA TYR A 604 -14.48 18.82 22.72
C TYR A 604 -13.70 17.51 22.57
N ILE A 605 -14.38 16.37 22.56
CA ILE A 605 -13.74 15.06 22.47
C ILE A 605 -14.19 14.39 21.18
N SER A 606 -13.24 13.86 20.41
CA SER A 606 -13.49 13.14 19.17
C SER A 606 -12.83 11.77 19.20
N ILE A 607 -13.58 10.73 18.80
CA ILE A 607 -13.09 9.35 18.69
C ILE A 607 -13.32 8.89 17.25
N ASN A 608 -12.29 8.33 16.62
CA ASN A 608 -12.44 7.58 15.38
C ASN A 608 -12.34 6.08 15.65
N CYS A 609 -13.47 5.37 15.56
CA CYS A 609 -13.55 3.92 15.85
C CYS A 609 -12.84 3.03 14.83
N ILE A 610 -12.64 3.51 13.59
CA ILE A 610 -11.97 2.75 12.53
C ILE A 610 -10.46 2.97 12.56
N ARG A 611 -10.03 4.21 12.79
CA ARG A 611 -8.61 4.58 12.81
C ARG A 611 -7.96 4.36 14.17
N GLY A 612 -8.75 4.23 15.24
CA GLY A 612 -8.24 4.21 16.61
C GLY A 612 -7.69 5.56 17.05
N THR A 613 -8.30 6.67 16.63
CA THR A 613 -7.79 8.00 16.98
C THR A 613 -8.63 8.61 18.11
N PHE A 614 -7.99 9.10 19.17
CA PHE A 614 -8.64 9.83 20.26
C PHE A 614 -8.11 11.27 20.34
N LEU A 615 -9.00 12.25 20.24
CA LEU A 615 -8.66 13.67 20.27
C LEU A 615 -9.42 14.40 21.38
N VAL A 616 -8.75 15.36 22.00
CA VAL A 616 -9.36 16.39 22.86
C VAL A 616 -9.00 17.74 22.28
N ASP A 617 -10.00 18.61 22.03
CA ASP A 617 -9.86 19.90 21.34
C ASP A 617 -9.05 19.82 20.03
N GLY A 618 -9.22 18.72 19.29
CA GLY A 618 -8.49 18.45 18.04
C GLY A 618 -7.04 17.98 18.21
N MET A 619 -6.60 17.76 19.45
CA MET A 619 -5.23 17.37 19.78
C MET A 619 -5.17 15.90 20.23
N THR A 620 -4.19 15.15 19.71
CA THR A 620 -3.90 13.79 20.16
C THR A 620 -3.44 13.80 21.61
N ILE A 621 -4.03 12.98 22.47
CA ILE A 621 -3.52 12.76 23.83
C ILE A 621 -2.70 11.47 23.85
N GLY A 622 -1.81 11.32 24.83
CA GLY A 622 -0.89 10.18 24.88
C GLY A 622 0.51 10.61 24.52
N PHE A 623 0.75 11.13 23.31
CA PHE A 623 2.10 11.46 22.85
C PHE A 623 2.18 12.82 22.16
N LEU A 624 3.39 13.39 22.17
CA LEU A 624 3.66 14.66 21.48
C LEU A 624 3.59 14.46 19.96
N PRO A 625 2.94 15.39 19.22
CA PRO A 625 2.89 15.36 17.77
C PRO A 625 4.25 15.67 17.13
N GLU A 626 4.38 15.27 15.87
CA GLU A 626 5.62 15.33 15.08
C GLU A 626 6.20 16.74 14.94
N ASN A 627 5.34 17.76 14.85
CA ASN A 627 5.76 19.16 14.81
C ASN A 627 6.48 19.63 16.09
N ILE A 628 6.35 18.89 17.21
CA ILE A 628 7.11 19.12 18.44
C ILE A 628 8.34 18.23 18.48
N THR A 629 8.19 16.92 18.24
CA THR A 629 9.29 15.96 18.41
C THR A 629 10.39 16.07 17.36
N THR A 630 10.09 16.65 16.19
CA THR A 630 11.09 16.94 15.14
C THR A 630 11.69 18.34 15.23
N ASN A 631 11.21 19.18 16.16
CA ASN A 631 11.71 20.54 16.33
C ASN A 631 13.14 20.54 16.88
N GLU A 632 14.03 21.35 16.32
CA GLU A 632 15.44 21.43 16.72
C GLU A 632 15.63 21.69 18.22
N LEU A 633 14.77 22.52 18.83
CA LEU A 633 14.83 22.82 20.26
C LEU A 633 14.53 21.58 21.11
N PHE A 634 13.55 20.78 20.66
CA PHE A 634 13.19 19.54 21.33
C PHE A 634 14.29 18.49 21.15
N VAL A 635 14.73 18.25 19.92
CA VAL A 635 15.74 17.24 19.57
C VAL A 635 17.06 17.52 20.27
N ARG A 636 17.46 18.79 20.40
CA ARG A 636 18.72 19.15 21.07
C ARG A 636 18.78 18.70 22.53
N VAL A 637 17.67 18.81 23.27
CA VAL A 637 17.65 18.54 24.72
C VAL A 637 17.10 17.15 25.04
N PHE A 638 16.02 16.77 24.39
CA PHE A 638 15.27 15.54 24.65
C PHE A 638 15.59 14.41 23.67
N GLU A 639 16.31 14.70 22.58
CA GLU A 639 16.67 13.72 21.55
C GLU A 639 15.45 12.95 21.02
N LYS A 640 15.42 11.63 21.23
CA LYS A 640 14.34 10.72 20.87
C LYS A 640 13.44 10.37 22.07
N HIS A 641 13.51 11.12 23.17
CA HIS A 641 12.67 10.85 24.34
C HIS A 641 11.19 11.03 24.01
N ILE A 642 10.37 10.07 24.42
CA ILE A 642 8.93 10.09 24.16
C ILE A 642 8.21 10.46 25.46
N PHE A 643 7.63 11.65 25.48
CA PHE A 643 6.79 12.10 26.59
C PHE A 643 5.38 11.56 26.47
N GLU A 644 4.88 10.95 27.55
CA GLU A 644 3.45 10.74 27.70
C GLU A 644 2.78 12.06 28.13
N VAL A 645 1.89 12.58 27.28
CA VAL A 645 1.29 13.91 27.47
C VAL A 645 -0.24 13.89 27.50
N GLN A 646 -0.80 14.92 28.11
CA GLN A 646 -2.22 15.27 28.12
C GLN A 646 -2.38 16.76 27.85
N LEU A 647 -3.62 17.24 27.74
CA LEU A 647 -3.87 18.68 27.65
C LEU A 647 -3.81 19.36 29.02
N ALA A 648 -3.14 20.50 29.05
CA ALA A 648 -3.20 21.42 30.18
C ALA A 648 -4.56 22.14 30.24
N GLU A 649 -4.84 22.81 31.37
CA GLU A 649 -6.00 23.68 31.51
C GLU A 649 -5.99 24.84 30.51
N SER A 650 -4.80 25.34 30.15
CA SER A 650 -4.64 26.32 29.08
C SER A 650 -4.93 25.69 27.70
N SER A 651 -5.59 26.43 26.83
CA SER A 651 -5.88 25.97 25.47
C SER A 651 -4.58 25.66 24.71
N LYS A 652 -4.54 24.53 24.02
CA LYS A 652 -3.44 24.13 23.10
C LYS A 652 -2.05 24.01 23.72
N THR A 653 -1.98 23.54 24.96
CA THR A 653 -0.70 23.21 25.62
C THR A 653 -0.70 21.75 26.05
N TYR A 654 0.34 21.02 25.67
CA TYR A 654 0.60 19.68 26.17
C TYR A 654 1.30 19.77 27.51
N ILE A 655 0.92 18.92 28.47
CA ILE A 655 1.63 18.74 29.74
C ILE A 655 1.94 17.26 29.94
N THR A 656 3.10 16.95 30.51
CA THR A 656 3.46 15.57 30.82
C THR A 656 2.48 14.97 31.83
N LYS A 657 2.04 13.72 31.58
CA LYS A 657 1.20 12.96 32.51
C LYS A 657 1.96 12.64 33.79
N HIS A 658 3.23 12.28 33.64
CA HIS A 658 4.12 11.91 34.72
C HIS A 658 5.04 13.05 35.10
N THR A 659 5.57 12.94 36.29
CA THR A 659 6.62 13.80 36.81
C THR A 659 7.97 13.16 36.53
N TYR A 660 8.97 13.98 36.26
CA TYR A 660 10.30 13.50 35.89
C TYR A 660 11.33 13.84 36.96
N HIS A 661 12.44 13.08 36.96
CA HIS A 661 13.55 13.12 37.93
C HIS A 661 13.16 12.57 39.32
N GLY A 662 14.04 11.78 39.95
CA GLY A 662 13.74 10.69 40.90
C GLY A 662 12.82 10.93 42.12
N ASN A 663 12.45 12.18 42.43
CA ASN A 663 11.47 12.54 43.46
C ASN A 663 10.26 13.33 42.91
N GLY A 664 9.97 13.22 41.61
CA GLY A 664 8.72 13.63 40.98
C GLY A 664 8.36 15.12 41.05
N GLN A 665 9.35 16.02 41.07
CA GLN A 665 9.10 17.44 41.36
C GLN A 665 8.92 18.34 40.12
N VAL A 666 9.02 17.83 38.88
CA VAL A 666 8.80 18.67 37.67
C VAL A 666 7.89 18.03 36.62
N GLN A 667 7.15 18.88 35.91
CA GLN A 667 6.39 18.57 34.70
C GLN A 667 6.85 19.45 33.53
N TYR A 668 6.75 18.94 32.31
CA TYR A 668 7.05 19.71 31.11
C TYR A 668 5.77 20.10 30.38
N GLU A 669 5.69 21.37 29.99
CA GLU A 669 4.64 21.98 29.19
C GLU A 669 5.19 22.31 27.80
N PHE A 670 4.48 21.88 26.74
CA PHE A 670 4.84 22.13 25.35
C PHE A 670 3.73 22.89 24.65
N HIS A 671 4.05 24.07 24.12
CA HIS A 671 3.10 24.93 23.42
C HIS A 671 3.64 25.31 22.06
N VAL A 672 2.83 25.11 21.01
CA VAL A 672 3.15 25.56 19.65
C VAL A 672 2.22 26.69 19.28
N ASN A 673 2.79 27.83 18.90
CA ASN A 673 2.01 28.94 18.39
C ASN A 673 1.53 28.63 16.96
N ASP A 674 0.21 28.65 16.73
CA ASP A 674 -0.36 28.29 15.43
C ASP A 674 0.08 29.19 14.27
N GLN A 675 0.34 30.48 14.54
CA GLN A 675 0.70 31.48 13.55
C GLN A 675 2.19 31.46 13.23
N THR A 676 3.04 31.44 14.26
CA THR A 676 4.50 31.51 14.08
C THR A 676 5.16 30.14 13.96
N LYS A 677 4.43 29.06 14.28
CA LYS A 677 4.95 27.68 14.44
C LYS A 677 6.09 27.57 15.45
N HIS A 678 6.24 28.58 16.31
CA HIS A 678 7.26 28.61 17.34
C HIS A 678 6.90 27.65 18.49
N LEU A 679 7.84 26.79 18.87
CA LEU A 679 7.72 25.87 20.01
C LEU A 679 8.25 26.53 21.28
N THR A 680 7.44 26.53 22.32
CA THR A 680 7.82 26.94 23.68
C THR A 680 7.77 25.71 24.59
N ILE A 681 8.90 25.41 25.24
CA ILE A 681 9.00 24.33 26.23
C ILE A 681 9.21 24.98 27.60
N THR A 682 8.36 24.63 28.57
CA THR A 682 8.41 25.15 29.93
C THR A 682 8.44 24.00 30.93
N GLU A 683 9.40 24.01 31.83
CA GLU A 683 9.42 23.17 33.02
C GLU A 683 8.64 23.86 34.13
N ARG A 684 7.81 23.09 34.85
CA ARG A 684 7.05 23.54 36.02
C ARG A 684 7.38 22.67 37.21
N HIS A 685 7.88 23.30 38.27
CA HIS A 685 8.12 22.65 39.54
C HIS A 685 6.80 22.49 40.32
N ILE A 686 6.46 21.29 40.79
CA ILE A 686 5.13 21.03 41.35
C ILE A 686 4.96 21.65 42.73
N THR A 687 5.99 21.62 43.57
CA THR A 687 5.90 22.09 44.96
C THR A 687 5.98 23.61 45.07
N THR A 688 6.85 24.24 44.28
CA THR A 688 7.10 25.70 44.32
C THR A 688 6.31 26.46 43.26
N ASN A 689 5.75 25.76 42.28
CA ASN A 689 5.15 26.33 41.07
C ASN A 689 6.09 27.28 40.30
N GLU A 690 7.41 27.12 40.49
CA GLU A 690 8.40 27.82 39.69
C GLU A 690 8.40 27.29 38.25
N ARG A 691 8.70 28.19 37.32
CA ARG A 691 8.63 27.89 35.89
C ARG A 691 9.92 28.32 35.20
N PHE A 692 10.49 27.41 34.43
CA PHE A 692 11.69 27.63 33.64
C PHE A 692 11.38 27.39 32.17
N GLN A 693 11.59 28.40 31.32
CA GLN A 693 11.40 28.28 29.87
C GLN A 693 12.73 27.93 29.21
N LEU A 694 12.75 26.89 28.39
CA LEU A 694 13.92 26.55 27.57
C LEU A 694 14.12 27.63 26.49
N ILE A 695 15.32 28.22 26.47
CA ILE A 695 15.73 29.20 25.46
C ILE A 695 16.48 28.46 24.34
N PRO A 696 16.18 28.74 23.05
CA PRO A 696 16.99 28.24 21.96
C PRO A 696 18.42 28.78 22.01
N HIS A 697 19.39 27.87 21.91
CA HIS A 697 20.83 28.21 21.93
C HIS A 697 21.25 29.28 20.91
N SER A 698 20.53 29.39 19.79
CA SER A 698 20.76 30.40 18.74
C SER A 698 20.62 31.84 19.25
N HIS A 699 19.82 32.08 20.30
CA HIS A 699 19.72 33.40 20.93
C HIS A 699 21.04 33.84 21.57
N PHE A 700 21.88 32.90 22.00
CA PHE A 700 23.15 33.19 22.66
C PHE A 700 24.38 33.11 21.75
N GLN A 701 24.24 32.64 20.49
CA GLN A 701 25.38 32.41 19.58
C GLN A 701 26.28 33.62 19.33
N THR A 702 25.72 34.84 19.44
CA THR A 702 26.48 36.09 19.25
C THR A 702 26.78 36.83 20.55
N GLU A 703 26.17 36.40 21.66
CA GLU A 703 26.25 37.08 22.96
C GLU A 703 27.18 36.36 23.94
N LEU A 704 27.28 35.03 23.85
CA LEU A 704 28.06 34.19 24.74
C LEU A 704 29.13 33.39 23.97
N PRO A 705 30.28 33.09 24.62
CA PRO A 705 31.26 32.16 24.08
C PRO A 705 30.66 30.78 23.77
N ASP A 706 31.22 30.10 22.77
CA ASP A 706 30.73 28.81 22.27
C ASP A 706 30.63 27.75 23.37
N PHE A 707 31.56 27.75 24.33
CA PHE A 707 31.51 26.84 25.48
C PHE A 707 30.18 26.90 26.24
N PHE A 708 29.63 28.10 26.46
CA PHE A 708 28.38 28.30 27.18
C PHE A 708 27.16 27.95 26.33
N VAL A 709 27.27 28.05 25.00
CA VAL A 709 26.17 27.81 24.05
C VAL A 709 26.10 26.34 23.65
N SER A 710 27.23 25.77 23.25
CA SER A 710 27.34 24.45 22.65
C SER A 710 27.33 23.32 23.66
N ASN A 711 27.76 23.55 24.91
CA ASN A 711 27.85 22.51 25.95
C ASN A 711 26.71 22.50 26.98
N HIS A 712 25.73 23.41 26.86
CA HIS A 712 24.66 23.55 27.86
C HIS A 712 23.28 23.76 27.21
N SER A 713 22.24 23.38 27.95
CA SER A 713 20.87 23.83 27.73
C SER A 713 20.56 25.03 28.63
N HIS A 714 19.72 25.96 28.15
CA HIS A 714 19.50 27.27 28.80
C HIS A 714 18.07 27.42 29.29
N TRP A 715 17.89 27.54 30.60
CA TRP A 715 16.57 27.53 31.24
C TRP A 715 16.29 28.85 31.97
N LEU A 716 15.36 29.65 31.44
CA LEU A 716 15.01 30.97 31.97
C LEU A 716 13.85 30.91 32.97
N ASN A 717 14.11 31.34 34.19
CA ASN A 717 13.06 31.74 35.11
C ASN A 717 12.70 33.21 34.88
N LYS A 718 11.51 33.44 34.30
CA LYS A 718 11.04 34.80 33.97
C LYS A 718 10.83 35.69 35.20
N ARG A 719 10.51 35.09 36.37
CA ARG A 719 10.22 35.83 37.60
C ARG A 719 11.52 36.34 38.24
N SER A 720 12.51 35.47 38.41
CA SER A 720 13.81 35.85 38.98
C SER A 720 14.75 36.49 37.96
N ARG A 721 14.42 36.42 36.66
CA ARG A 721 15.26 36.91 35.55
C ARG A 721 16.63 36.22 35.51
N ILE A 722 16.63 34.93 35.80
CA ILE A 722 17.84 34.09 35.85
C ILE A 722 17.79 33.02 34.75
N VAL A 723 18.91 32.78 34.08
CA VAL A 723 19.12 31.68 33.13
C VAL A 723 20.06 30.64 33.75
N GLU A 724 19.57 29.43 33.92
CA GLU A 724 20.36 28.29 34.37
C GLU A 724 20.98 27.58 33.17
N PHE A 725 22.27 27.30 33.26
CA PHE A 725 23.01 26.48 32.30
C PHE A 725 23.00 25.06 32.87
N ARG A 726 22.24 24.18 32.22
CA ARG A 726 22.11 22.78 32.60
C ARG A 726 22.80 21.90 31.57
N PRO A 727 23.05 20.61 31.85
CA PRO A 727 23.49 19.67 30.83
C PRO A 727 22.59 19.70 29.59
N ILE A 728 23.15 19.34 28.43
CA ILE A 728 22.37 19.33 27.17
C ILE A 728 21.37 18.20 27.20
N HIS A 729 21.83 16.99 27.54
CA HIS A 729 21.05 15.79 27.32
C HIS A 729 20.17 15.52 28.53
N PHE A 730 18.86 15.46 28.29
CA PHE A 730 17.83 15.24 29.31
C PHE A 730 18.04 13.97 30.16
N LYS A 731 18.72 12.96 29.61
CA LYS A 731 18.99 11.67 30.29
C LYS A 731 20.15 11.72 31.28
N GLU A 732 20.92 12.80 31.34
CA GLU A 732 22.04 12.92 32.27
C GLU A 732 21.54 12.93 33.73
N ALA A 733 22.20 12.16 34.61
CA ALA A 733 21.74 11.91 35.98
C ALA A 733 21.56 13.18 36.83
N TYR A 734 22.28 14.25 36.51
CA TYR A 734 22.24 15.52 37.22
C TYR A 734 21.64 16.65 36.37
N PHE A 735 20.79 16.34 35.39
CA PHE A 735 20.19 17.34 34.49
C PHE A 735 19.53 18.51 35.23
N LEU A 736 18.85 18.25 36.35
CA LEU A 736 18.23 19.30 37.18
C LEU A 736 19.16 19.89 38.25
N ASP A 737 19.99 19.05 38.86
CA ASP A 737 20.76 19.42 40.05
C ASP A 737 22.07 20.12 39.69
N HIS A 738 22.69 19.74 38.57
CA HIS A 738 23.94 20.32 38.11
C HIS A 738 23.68 21.60 37.31
N LYS A 739 23.89 22.73 37.98
CA LYS A 739 23.74 24.09 37.42
C LYS A 739 25.10 24.80 37.43
N PRO A 740 26.09 24.36 36.65
CA PRO A 740 27.46 24.86 36.73
C PRO A 740 27.55 26.38 36.58
N TYR A 741 26.62 26.98 35.83
CA TYR A 741 26.56 28.42 35.61
C TYR A 741 25.14 28.96 35.72
N VAL A 742 25.01 30.14 36.33
CA VAL A 742 23.74 30.84 36.51
C VAL A 742 23.90 32.30 36.08
N LEU A 743 23.26 32.69 34.98
CA LEU A 743 23.29 34.06 34.45
C LEU A 743 22.12 34.88 35.00
N SER A 744 22.41 35.98 35.70
CA SER A 744 21.40 36.98 36.07
C SER A 744 21.22 37.99 34.95
N LEU A 745 20.04 38.06 34.35
CA LEU A 745 19.73 39.05 33.30
C LEU A 745 19.56 40.47 33.85
N THR A 746 19.43 40.62 35.18
CA THR A 746 19.33 41.93 35.83
C THR A 746 20.70 42.58 35.97
N THR A 747 21.72 41.79 36.28
CA THR A 747 23.07 42.28 36.57
C THR A 747 24.09 41.96 35.47
N GLY A 748 23.81 40.96 34.63
CA GLY A 748 24.73 40.41 33.63
C GLY A 748 25.83 39.49 34.21
N TYR A 749 25.76 39.13 35.50
CA TYR A 749 26.73 38.25 36.15
C TYR A 749 26.44 36.77 35.88
N ILE A 750 27.50 35.97 35.74
CA ILE A 750 27.42 34.51 35.66
C ILE A 750 28.05 33.92 36.92
N VAL A 751 27.23 33.40 37.82
CA VAL A 751 27.68 32.79 39.07
C VAL A 751 27.93 31.30 38.85
N THR A 752 29.05 30.79 39.38
CA THR A 752 29.35 29.35 39.40
C THR A 752 28.79 28.71 40.68
N ASN A 753 28.27 27.48 40.56
CA ASN A 753 27.48 26.83 41.62
C ASN A 753 28.30 26.41 42.87
N ASP A 754 29.62 26.52 42.82
CA ASP A 754 30.54 26.28 43.94
C ASP A 754 30.50 27.38 45.02
N MET A 755 29.58 28.37 44.90
CA MET A 755 29.13 29.30 45.96
C MET A 755 30.23 30.05 46.71
N THR A 756 31.47 29.99 46.21
CA THR A 756 32.66 30.55 46.86
C THR A 756 33.17 31.80 46.16
N ASN A 757 32.90 31.97 44.85
CA ASN A 757 33.36 33.13 44.08
C ASN A 757 32.29 33.63 43.07
N GLU A 758 31.79 34.85 43.24
CA GLU A 758 31.04 35.53 42.17
C GLU A 758 32.01 35.96 41.07
N GLN A 759 31.91 35.33 39.90
CA GLN A 759 32.71 35.68 38.74
C GLN A 759 31.87 36.42 37.69
N ARG A 760 32.50 37.33 36.95
CA ARG A 760 31.87 38.10 35.87
C ARG A 760 32.41 37.62 34.54
N LEU A 761 31.52 37.09 33.69
CA LEU A 761 31.90 36.84 32.31
C LEU A 761 32.21 38.17 31.61
N VAL A 762 33.43 38.29 31.09
CA VAL A 762 33.85 39.45 30.31
C VAL A 762 33.19 39.34 28.93
N ASN A 763 32.43 40.37 28.55
CA ASN A 763 31.78 40.43 27.24
C ASN A 763 32.85 40.35 26.13
N GLN A 764 32.68 39.44 25.17
CA GLN A 764 33.61 39.24 24.05
C GLN A 764 33.73 40.48 23.14
N SER A 765 32.76 41.39 23.18
CA SER A 765 32.78 42.68 22.47
C SER A 765 33.40 43.81 23.29
N SER A 766 33.87 43.53 24.52
CA SER A 766 34.49 44.56 25.36
C SER A 766 35.93 44.86 24.92
N PRO A 767 36.40 46.11 25.07
CA PRO A 767 37.78 46.47 24.79
C PRO A 767 38.80 45.66 25.60
N LEU A 768 38.45 45.29 26.83
CA LEU A 768 39.28 44.46 27.71
C LEU A 768 39.52 43.08 27.08
N PHE A 769 38.46 42.41 26.64
CA PHE A 769 38.56 41.12 25.98
C PHE A 769 39.39 41.21 24.70
N ASP A 770 39.09 42.18 23.83
CA ASP A 770 39.78 42.33 22.55
C ASP A 770 41.27 42.62 22.74
N THR A 771 41.65 43.40 23.75
CA THR A 771 43.06 43.69 24.04
C THR A 771 43.79 42.42 24.47
N LEU A 772 43.27 41.71 25.47
CA LEU A 772 43.90 40.48 25.98
C LEU A 772 43.93 39.37 24.92
N PHE A 773 42.83 39.20 24.18
CA PHE A 773 42.74 38.20 23.12
C PHE A 773 43.73 38.47 21.98
N ASN A 774 43.76 39.69 21.44
CA ASN A 774 44.65 40.02 20.31
C ASN A 774 46.13 40.01 20.71
N GLN A 775 46.43 40.37 21.96
CA GLN A 775 47.81 40.40 22.44
C GLN A 775 48.37 38.99 22.68
N TYR A 776 47.59 38.08 23.28
CA TYR A 776 48.12 36.82 23.78
C TYR A 776 47.51 35.56 23.15
N PHE A 777 46.25 35.59 22.73
CA PHE A 777 45.49 34.36 22.45
C PHE A 777 45.04 34.19 20.99
N VAL A 778 45.10 35.25 20.16
CA VAL A 778 44.69 35.21 18.75
C VAL A 778 45.43 34.17 17.90
N ARG A 779 46.66 33.81 18.31
CA ARG A 779 47.46 32.76 17.65
C ARG A 779 47.19 31.36 18.19
N LEU A 780 46.53 31.24 19.34
CA LEU A 780 46.30 29.97 20.03
C LEU A 780 44.90 29.41 19.76
N ASP A 781 43.87 30.27 19.77
CA ASP A 781 42.51 29.85 19.49
C ASP A 781 41.70 30.97 18.82
N SER A 782 40.53 30.62 18.30
CA SER A 782 39.61 31.59 17.71
C SER A 782 38.66 32.17 18.77
N LYS A 783 38.26 33.43 18.54
CA LYS A 783 37.51 34.27 19.49
C LYS A 783 36.32 33.55 20.17
N PRO A 784 35.46 32.78 19.46
CA PRO A 784 34.31 32.13 20.08
C PRO A 784 34.66 31.09 21.15
N TYR A 785 35.82 30.45 21.07
CA TYR A 785 36.27 29.40 21.99
C TYR A 785 37.11 29.93 23.16
N VAL A 786 37.30 31.25 23.25
CA VAL A 786 37.97 31.90 24.38
C VAL A 786 36.94 32.61 25.25
N TYR A 787 36.94 32.30 26.55
CA TYR A 787 36.13 33.01 27.52
C TYR A 787 36.97 33.49 28.70
N MET A 788 36.57 34.61 29.30
CA MET A 788 37.29 35.24 30.40
C MET A 788 36.33 35.52 31.55
N MET A 789 36.69 35.09 32.75
CA MET A 789 35.91 35.24 33.98
C MET A 789 36.68 36.15 34.95
N GLY A 790 36.14 37.33 35.23
CA GLY A 790 36.69 38.27 36.19
C GLY A 790 36.23 37.98 37.61
N GLU A 791 37.15 37.89 38.55
CA GLU A 791 36.93 37.72 39.99
C GLU A 791 37.39 38.99 40.71
N HIS A 792 36.47 39.64 41.44
CA HIS A 792 36.78 40.83 42.24
C HIS A 792 37.31 40.41 43.61
N ILE A 793 38.55 40.80 43.94
CA ILE A 793 39.16 40.52 45.26
C ILE A 793 39.05 41.74 46.19
N SER A 794 39.11 42.95 45.63
CA SER A 794 39.03 44.23 46.35
C SER A 794 38.38 45.30 45.45
N GLN A 795 38.18 46.53 45.94
CA GLN A 795 37.67 47.64 45.11
C GLN A 795 38.59 48.00 43.92
N SER A 796 39.84 47.53 43.91
CA SER A 796 40.87 47.88 42.93
C SER A 796 41.52 46.71 42.21
N ASP A 797 41.45 45.48 42.73
CA ASP A 797 42.11 44.30 42.14
C ASP A 797 41.10 43.34 41.50
N ILE A 798 41.30 43.06 40.20
CA ILE A 798 40.52 42.09 39.44
C ILE A 798 41.46 40.99 38.93
N ILE A 799 41.14 39.74 39.26
CA ILE A 799 41.77 38.58 38.63
C ILE A 799 40.92 38.14 37.46
N ILE A 800 41.51 37.99 36.29
CA ILE A 800 40.83 37.47 35.09
C ILE A 800 41.34 36.05 34.83
N HIS A 801 40.45 35.08 34.96
CA HIS A 801 40.68 33.70 34.54
C HIS A 801 40.31 33.57 33.06
N ILE A 802 41.24 33.14 32.23
CA ILE A 802 41.10 33.06 30.77
C ILE A 802 41.13 31.61 30.36
N HIS A 803 40.11 31.16 29.66
CA HIS A 803 39.92 29.75 29.30
C HIS A 803 39.85 29.59 27.78
N LEU A 804 40.64 28.66 27.25
CA LEU A 804 40.62 28.24 25.85
C LEU A 804 39.89 26.89 25.81
N SER A 805 38.58 26.93 25.59
CA SER A 805 37.68 25.79 25.84
C SER A 805 37.99 24.57 24.99
N ARG A 806 38.40 24.77 23.74
CA ARG A 806 38.73 23.68 22.81
C ARG A 806 40.05 22.99 23.14
N LEU A 807 40.99 23.73 23.72
CA LEU A 807 42.31 23.20 24.10
C LEU A 807 42.34 22.67 25.54
N GLY A 808 41.34 22.99 26.36
CA GLY A 808 41.29 22.59 27.77
C GLY A 808 42.35 23.28 28.64
N ILE A 809 42.79 24.48 28.26
CA ILE A 809 43.84 25.24 28.97
C ILE A 809 43.24 26.48 29.62
N ALA A 810 43.68 26.79 30.84
CA ALA A 810 43.30 27.99 31.59
C ALA A 810 44.53 28.80 32.00
N PHE A 811 44.39 30.13 31.99
CA PHE A 811 45.38 31.10 32.39
C PHE A 811 44.79 32.04 33.44
N LYS A 812 45.66 32.69 34.21
CA LYS A 812 45.28 33.67 35.22
C LYS A 812 46.02 34.97 34.95
N TYR A 813 45.28 36.07 34.80
CA TYR A 813 45.80 37.41 34.55
C TYR A 813 45.42 38.30 35.73
N ASN A 814 46.41 38.90 36.39
CA ASN A 814 46.18 39.80 37.52
C ASN A 814 46.27 41.25 36.98
N THR A 815 45.21 42.04 37.19
CA THR A 815 45.16 43.44 36.70
C THR A 815 45.99 44.40 37.52
#